data_AF-A0A0T7GSC3-F1
#
_entry.id   AF-A0A0T7GSC3-F1
#
_cell.length_a   1.000
_cell.length_b   1.000
_cell.length_c   1.000
_cell.angle_alpha   90.00
_cell.angle_beta   90.00
_cell.angle_gamma   90.00
#
_symmetry.space_group_name_H-M   'P 1'
#
loop_
_entity.id
_entity.type
_entity.pdbx_description
1 polymer ?
#
loop_
_entity_poly.entity_id
_entity_poly.type
_entity_poly.pdbx_seq_one_letter_code
_entity_poly.pdbx_strand_id
1 'polypeptide(L)'
;MTDEFDQLGNLAPAPRASDAARARALAAAMQAFDETEKNAARGKGSPWWRRQSSVLNRIWSTRMVTQHRYLAGSALATMLIIPTAALLTFELTRGNPPTSGQVALPQVLDAPKPTVERVPVPPVAKPAEPPQQEAERKADAVQSAEPSRQSDFSAADVAHLLNRQDASGGAAKRSAAPAQSVAPMSPPPVMAERTVPLAAAPRYAPTEREILPPLEESRDRFANADTNPVKSVATDPVSTFSVDVDTASYAFVRRSLLEGHLPDPDSVRVEEMINYFPYDWPRPQTVDEPFRTTVTVTPNPWNSGTRLMHVAIKGFETAPAAQPAANLVFLIDVSGSMNAPDRLPLLKSAFRLLVGKLKPEDKVSIVTYAGNAGTVLEPTSARERDKILAAIDNLRPGGSTAGAEGIDAAYRLARQAFIQGGVNRVMLATDGDFNVGVSSDEELKRIIEQRRKDGIFLSVLGFGKGNLNDSLMQTLAQNGNGTAAYIDTLAEAQKALVDEAGSTLFPIAKDVKIQVEFNPQQVGEYRLVGYETRALKREDFNNDRVDAGDIGSGHAVTAIYEVTPKGSASALNDPLHYGPAAASAPIPVSDEMAFVKIRYKQPDGDTSKLITAPVTEMNAVRDFSAAPQDVRFATAVAAFGQKLRGTDALDAYPYRLILDMARNARGGDAFGYRSGFLDLVRLAETLDRR
;
A
#
# COMPACT_ATOMS: atom_id res chain seq x y z
N MET A 1 13.80 53.43 1.47
CA MET A 1 13.01 52.28 1.01
C MET A 1 11.56 52.67 1.24
N THR A 2 10.90 53.11 0.17
CA THR A 2 9.48 53.45 0.17
C THR A 2 8.68 52.18 -0.02
N ASP A 3 7.67 52.00 0.79
CA ASP A 3 6.84 50.80 0.94
C ASP A 3 5.99 50.55 -0.32
N GLU A 4 6.36 49.55 -1.13
CA GLU A 4 5.63 49.17 -2.35
C GLU A 4 4.22 48.62 -2.05
N PHE A 5 3.91 48.29 -0.79
CA PHE A 5 2.58 47.79 -0.40
C PHE A 5 1.50 48.87 -0.34
N ASP A 6 1.85 50.13 -0.07
CA ASP A 6 0.87 51.22 -0.03
C ASP A 6 0.35 51.61 -1.43
N GLN A 7 1.05 51.21 -2.50
CA GLN A 7 0.59 51.46 -3.88
C GLN A 7 -0.46 50.46 -4.36
N LEU A 8 -0.57 49.27 -3.75
CA LEU A 8 -1.55 48.25 -4.14
C LEU A 8 -2.95 48.51 -3.57
N GLY A 9 -3.07 49.27 -2.47
CA GLY A 9 -4.36 49.62 -1.86
C GLY A 9 -5.16 50.68 -2.62
N ASN A 10 -4.52 51.44 -3.51
CA ASN A 10 -5.13 52.57 -4.23
C ASN A 10 -5.43 52.27 -5.72
N LEU A 11 -5.31 51.02 -6.18
CA LEU A 11 -5.68 50.66 -7.55
C LEU A 11 -7.21 50.51 -7.66
N ALA A 12 -7.79 51.23 -8.64
CA ALA A 12 -9.21 51.13 -8.96
C ALA A 12 -9.59 49.66 -9.25
N PRO A 13 -10.73 49.16 -8.72
CA PRO A 13 -11.15 47.79 -8.96
C PRO A 13 -11.29 47.52 -10.46
N ALA A 14 -10.81 46.36 -10.90
CA ALA A 14 -10.90 45.95 -12.30
C ALA A 14 -12.35 46.05 -12.80
N PRO A 15 -12.61 46.63 -13.98
CA PRO A 15 -13.96 46.81 -14.49
C PRO A 15 -14.62 45.44 -14.62
N ARG A 16 -15.89 45.35 -14.20
CA ARG A 16 -16.68 44.12 -14.33
C ARG A 16 -16.69 43.69 -15.80
N ALA A 17 -16.38 42.41 -16.04
CA ALA A 17 -16.43 41.83 -17.37
C ALA A 17 -17.80 42.12 -18.01
N SER A 18 -17.79 42.73 -19.20
CA SER A 18 -19.02 43.03 -19.94
C SER A 18 -19.86 41.77 -20.14
N ASP A 19 -21.18 41.91 -20.20
CA ASP A 19 -22.08 40.78 -20.43
C ASP A 19 -21.77 40.06 -21.75
N ALA A 20 -21.25 40.79 -22.75
CA ALA A 20 -20.76 40.21 -24.00
C ALA A 20 -19.51 39.32 -23.82
N ALA A 21 -18.61 39.66 -22.91
CA ALA A 21 -17.44 38.83 -22.59
C ALA A 21 -17.85 37.56 -21.83
N ARG A 22 -18.82 37.66 -20.91
CA ARG A 22 -19.39 36.50 -20.22
C ARG A 22 -20.13 35.58 -21.17
N ALA A 23 -20.92 36.13 -22.10
CA ALA A 23 -21.62 35.35 -23.11
C ALA A 23 -20.64 34.60 -24.03
N ARG A 24 -19.54 35.23 -24.44
CA ARG A 24 -18.48 34.56 -25.23
C ARG A 24 -17.77 33.47 -24.45
N ALA A 25 -17.45 33.70 -23.18
CA ALA A 25 -16.82 32.68 -22.33
C ALA A 25 -17.74 31.48 -22.11
N LEU A 26 -19.04 31.71 -21.90
CA LEU A 26 -20.03 30.65 -21.76
C LEU A 26 -20.20 29.86 -23.07
N ALA A 27 -20.27 30.55 -24.21
CA ALA A 27 -20.37 29.92 -25.52
C ALA A 27 -19.13 29.06 -25.83
N ALA A 28 -17.93 29.57 -25.53
CA ALA A 28 -16.68 28.80 -25.70
C ALA A 28 -16.64 27.56 -24.78
N ALA A 29 -17.13 27.67 -23.54
CA ALA A 29 -17.20 26.56 -22.62
C ALA A 29 -18.20 25.48 -23.07
N MET A 30 -19.37 25.88 -23.58
CA MET A 30 -20.36 24.95 -24.16
C MET A 30 -19.81 24.25 -25.41
N GLN A 31 -19.08 24.97 -26.25
CA GLN A 31 -18.50 24.41 -27.46
C GLN A 31 -17.40 23.38 -27.16
N ALA A 32 -16.56 23.62 -26.14
CA ALA A 32 -15.58 22.65 -25.66
C ALA A 32 -16.24 21.41 -25.03
N PHE A 33 -17.39 21.58 -24.37
CA PHE A 33 -18.19 20.47 -23.84
C PHE A 33 -18.78 19.60 -24.96
N ASP A 34 -19.36 20.22 -25.99
CA ASP A 34 -19.92 19.50 -27.14
C ASP A 34 -18.85 18.75 -27.96
N GLU A 35 -17.63 19.29 -28.05
CA GLU A 35 -16.49 18.62 -28.70
C GLU A 35 -15.98 17.41 -27.91
N THR A 36 -16.00 17.49 -26.58
CA THR A 36 -15.61 16.36 -25.72
C THR A 36 -16.66 15.24 -25.73
N GLU A 37 -17.96 15.58 -25.78
CA GLU A 37 -19.05 14.60 -25.88
C GLU A 37 -19.06 13.88 -27.25
N LYS A 38 -18.78 14.58 -28.35
CA LYS A 38 -18.67 13.98 -29.70
C LYS A 38 -17.46 13.05 -29.83
N ASN A 39 -16.38 13.30 -29.09
CA ASN A 39 -15.21 12.43 -29.06
C ASN A 39 -15.41 11.18 -28.18
N ALA A 40 -16.27 11.25 -27.16
CA ALA A 40 -16.63 10.11 -26.32
C ALA A 40 -17.49 9.06 -27.06
N ALA A 41 -18.23 9.46 -28.11
CA ALA A 41 -19.11 8.56 -28.88
C ALA A 41 -18.40 7.76 -30.00
N ARG A 42 -17.08 7.93 -30.21
CA ARG A 42 -16.31 7.12 -31.18
C ARG A 42 -15.77 5.85 -30.51
N GLY A 43 -16.59 4.81 -30.49
CA GLY A 43 -16.13 3.45 -30.19
C GLY A 43 -15.13 2.96 -31.24
N LYS A 44 -13.90 2.66 -30.83
CA LYS A 44 -12.94 1.88 -31.63
C LYS A 44 -13.44 0.44 -31.70
N GLY A 45 -13.92 0.03 -32.87
CA GLY A 45 -14.47 -1.30 -33.13
C GLY A 45 -13.40 -2.38 -33.32
N SER A 46 -13.78 -3.61 -32.97
CA SER A 46 -13.19 -4.90 -33.39
C SER A 46 -14.37 -5.87 -33.62
N PRO A 47 -14.29 -6.80 -34.60
CA PRO A 47 -15.46 -7.25 -35.36
C PRO A 47 -16.27 -8.41 -34.74
N TRP A 48 -17.59 -8.23 -34.81
CA TRP A 48 -18.65 -9.21 -35.17
C TRP A 48 -18.18 -10.67 -35.38
N TRP A 49 -18.19 -11.48 -34.33
CA TRP A 49 -18.98 -12.73 -34.23
C TRP A 49 -18.86 -13.31 -32.81
N ARG A 50 -19.97 -13.89 -32.33
CA ARG A 50 -20.21 -14.54 -31.01
C ARG A 50 -20.68 -13.63 -29.88
N ARG A 51 -21.98 -13.36 -29.87
CA ARG A 51 -22.78 -13.45 -28.63
C ARG A 51 -24.19 -13.94 -28.97
N GLN A 52 -24.44 -15.20 -28.64
CA GLN A 52 -25.79 -15.71 -28.40
C GLN A 52 -25.96 -15.83 -26.89
N SER A 53 -26.92 -15.09 -26.34
CA SER A 53 -27.86 -15.57 -25.33
C SER A 53 -28.87 -14.45 -25.04
N SER A 54 -30.10 -14.71 -25.45
CA SER A 54 -31.28 -13.89 -25.31
C SER A 54 -32.07 -14.26 -24.05
N VAL A 55 -33.06 -13.40 -23.74
CA VAL A 55 -34.21 -13.64 -22.86
C VAL A 55 -33.98 -13.42 -21.36
N LEU A 56 -33.96 -12.14 -20.97
CA LEU A 56 -34.58 -11.72 -19.68
C LEU A 56 -34.91 -10.21 -19.57
N ASN A 57 -34.55 -9.37 -20.55
CA ASN A 57 -34.81 -7.93 -20.45
C ASN A 57 -36.05 -7.41 -21.21
N ARG A 58 -37.04 -8.28 -21.51
CA ARG A 58 -38.24 -7.89 -22.31
C ARG A 58 -39.56 -7.87 -21.52
N ILE A 59 -39.52 -7.61 -20.21
CA ILE A 59 -40.75 -7.48 -19.40
C ILE A 59 -40.82 -6.15 -18.61
N TRP A 60 -39.76 -5.34 -18.53
CA TRP A 60 -39.74 -4.17 -17.64
C TRP A 60 -39.64 -2.79 -18.30
N SER A 61 -39.79 -2.62 -19.62
CA SER A 61 -39.57 -1.31 -20.26
C SER A 61 -40.71 -0.73 -21.10
N THR A 62 -41.96 -1.20 -20.99
CA THR A 62 -43.07 -0.67 -21.82
C THR A 62 -44.31 -0.18 -21.07
N ARG A 63 -44.26 -0.02 -19.74
CA ARG A 63 -45.42 0.51 -18.98
C ARG A 63 -45.18 1.68 -18.03
N MET A 64 -44.02 2.34 -18.06
CA MET A 64 -43.73 3.47 -17.15
C MET A 64 -43.30 4.79 -17.82
N VAL A 65 -43.58 4.98 -19.12
CA VAL A 65 -43.20 6.22 -19.85
C VAL A 65 -44.43 7.02 -20.35
N THR A 66 -45.65 6.66 -19.97
CA THR A 66 -46.86 7.39 -20.37
C THR A 66 -47.76 7.73 -19.18
N GLN A 67 -47.25 8.54 -18.25
CA GLN A 67 -48.10 9.39 -17.40
C GLN A 67 -47.30 10.59 -16.86
N HIS A 68 -47.33 11.70 -17.61
CA HIS A 68 -46.88 13.01 -17.15
C HIS A 68 -47.83 13.52 -16.07
N ARG A 69 -47.48 13.39 -14.77
CA ARG A 69 -48.16 14.15 -13.70
C ARG A 69 -47.57 14.19 -12.28
N TYR A 70 -46.25 14.16 -12.05
CA TYR A 70 -45.70 14.41 -10.70
C TYR A 70 -44.33 15.13 -10.68
N LEU A 71 -44.22 16.27 -11.34
CA LEU A 71 -43.10 17.23 -11.16
C LEU A 71 -43.64 18.65 -10.90
N ALA A 72 -44.48 18.79 -9.86
CA ALA A 72 -45.01 20.08 -9.42
C ALA A 72 -44.86 20.33 -7.90
N GLY A 73 -44.14 19.45 -7.18
CA GLY A 73 -44.01 19.53 -5.71
C GLY A 73 -42.77 20.24 -5.19
N SER A 74 -41.68 20.31 -5.96
CA SER A 74 -40.38 20.82 -5.46
C SER A 74 -40.16 22.33 -5.66
N ALA A 75 -40.88 22.98 -6.57
CA ALA A 75 -40.70 24.41 -6.85
C ALA A 75 -41.43 25.35 -5.85
N LEU A 76 -42.48 24.86 -5.17
CA LEU A 76 -43.27 25.65 -4.21
C LEU A 76 -42.62 25.75 -2.82
N ALA A 77 -41.82 24.76 -2.40
CA ALA A 77 -41.15 24.77 -1.10
C ALA A 77 -40.02 25.81 -1.02
N THR A 78 -39.31 26.05 -2.12
CA THR A 78 -38.26 27.07 -2.22
C THR A 78 -38.78 28.51 -2.22
N MET A 79 -40.03 28.74 -2.64
CA MET A 79 -40.61 30.09 -2.69
C MET A 79 -41.10 30.61 -1.32
N LEU A 80 -41.23 29.74 -0.32
CA LEU A 80 -41.75 30.09 1.01
C LEU A 80 -40.65 30.30 2.07
N ILE A 81 -39.49 29.66 1.89
CA ILE A 81 -38.36 29.69 2.85
C ILE A 81 -37.56 30.99 2.77
N ILE A 82 -37.38 31.54 1.57
CA ILE A 82 -36.59 32.76 1.36
C ILE A 82 -37.29 34.02 1.95
N PRO A 83 -38.59 34.28 1.72
CA PRO A 83 -39.23 35.46 2.29
C PRO A 83 -39.41 35.39 3.81
N THR A 84 -39.56 34.20 4.40
CA THR A 84 -39.68 34.04 5.87
C THR A 84 -38.35 34.30 6.59
N ALA A 85 -37.22 33.84 6.02
CA ALA A 85 -35.89 34.16 6.56
C ALA A 85 -35.59 35.66 6.50
N ALA A 86 -35.96 36.34 5.41
CA ALA A 86 -35.79 37.78 5.25
C ALA A 86 -36.64 38.59 6.26
N LEU A 87 -37.89 38.16 6.50
CA LEU A 87 -38.78 38.80 7.46
C LEU A 87 -38.28 38.66 8.91
N LEU A 88 -37.70 37.49 9.26
CA LEU A 88 -37.12 37.23 10.57
C LEU A 88 -35.88 38.12 10.83
N THR A 89 -35.00 38.27 9.83
CA THR A 89 -33.85 39.18 9.93
C THR A 89 -34.27 40.65 10.02
N PHE A 90 -35.32 41.04 9.32
CA PHE A 90 -35.84 42.40 9.34
C PHE A 90 -36.48 42.78 10.69
N GLU A 91 -37.23 41.86 11.31
CA GLU A 91 -37.79 42.04 12.65
C GLU A 91 -36.71 42.07 13.75
N LEU A 92 -35.63 41.28 13.62
CA LEU A 92 -34.50 41.33 14.55
C LEU A 92 -33.71 42.66 14.48
N THR A 93 -33.76 43.37 13.35
CA THR A 93 -33.12 44.69 13.17
C THR A 93 -34.03 45.88 13.48
N ARG A 94 -35.31 45.65 13.83
CA ARG A 94 -36.27 46.72 14.18
C ARG A 94 -36.19 47.20 15.64
N GLY A 95 -35.44 46.50 16.50
CA GLY A 95 -35.11 46.97 17.84
C GLY A 95 -33.89 47.89 17.82
N ASN A 96 -34.06 49.15 18.25
CA ASN A 96 -33.04 50.20 18.23
C ASN A 96 -31.62 49.76 18.65
N PRO A 97 -30.57 50.30 18.01
CA PRO A 97 -29.18 50.01 18.34
C PRO A 97 -28.74 50.76 19.62
N PRO A 98 -27.94 50.15 20.52
CA PRO A 98 -27.32 50.91 21.60
C PRO A 98 -26.08 51.66 21.09
N THR A 99 -26.18 52.98 21.22
CA THR A 99 -25.19 54.02 20.96
C THR A 99 -23.96 53.91 21.85
N SER A 100 -22.81 54.29 21.30
CA SER A 100 -21.53 54.55 21.98
C SER A 100 -21.65 55.63 23.08
N GLY A 101 -21.03 55.42 24.25
CA GLY A 101 -20.82 56.50 25.23
C GLY A 101 -20.54 56.08 26.67
N GLN A 102 -19.25 55.89 26.99
CA GLN A 102 -18.53 56.13 28.26
C GLN A 102 -19.10 55.61 29.60
N VAL A 103 -18.40 54.63 30.20
CA VAL A 103 -18.10 54.66 31.64
C VAL A 103 -16.61 54.32 31.84
N ALA A 104 -15.96 55.17 32.61
CA ALA A 104 -14.51 55.28 32.79
C ALA A 104 -13.89 54.15 33.62
N LEU A 105 -12.60 53.89 33.35
CA LEU A 105 -11.66 53.24 34.24
C LEU A 105 -11.57 54.02 35.57
N PRO A 106 -11.75 53.38 36.74
CA PRO A 106 -11.27 53.91 37.99
C PRO A 106 -9.78 53.53 38.17
N GLN A 107 -9.02 54.54 38.51
CA GLN A 107 -7.63 54.46 38.96
C GLN A 107 -7.49 53.52 40.16
N VAL A 108 -6.46 52.67 40.12
CA VAL A 108 -5.96 51.98 41.31
C VAL A 108 -5.15 53.00 42.12
N LEU A 109 -5.70 53.43 43.24
CA LEU A 109 -5.01 54.15 44.32
C LEU A 109 -5.39 53.51 45.66
N ASP A 110 -4.35 52.94 46.30
CA ASP A 110 -4.10 52.67 47.72
C ASP A 110 -5.23 52.29 48.70
N ALA A 111 -5.07 51.10 49.31
CA ALA A 111 -5.28 50.86 50.76
C ALA A 111 -4.57 49.53 51.18
N PRO A 112 -4.39 49.21 52.48
CA PRO A 112 -3.14 49.37 53.23
C PRO A 112 -2.47 48.04 53.66
N LYS A 113 -1.20 48.14 54.11
CA LYS A 113 -0.43 47.06 54.75
C LYS A 113 -1.18 46.38 55.90
N PRO A 114 -0.95 45.08 56.12
CA PRO A 114 -0.68 44.60 57.46
C PRO A 114 0.63 43.79 57.57
N THR A 115 1.07 43.74 58.81
CA THR A 115 2.42 43.50 59.28
C THR A 115 2.82 42.01 59.33
N VAL A 116 4.13 41.83 59.26
CA VAL A 116 4.94 40.61 59.30
C VAL A 116 4.79 39.80 60.59
N GLU A 117 4.69 38.47 60.45
CA GLU A 117 5.34 37.54 61.38
C GLU A 117 5.88 36.33 60.58
N ARG A 118 7.17 36.01 60.77
CA ARG A 118 7.97 35.01 60.04
C ARG A 118 8.33 33.86 60.95
N VAL A 119 8.24 32.61 60.47
CA VAL A 119 9.06 31.46 60.90
C VAL A 119 9.30 30.52 59.68
N PRO A 120 10.47 29.86 59.54
CA PRO A 120 11.20 29.78 58.27
C PRO A 120 11.32 28.39 57.61
N VAL A 121 11.89 28.40 56.40
CA VAL A 121 12.21 27.30 55.48
C VAL A 121 13.71 26.91 55.61
N PRO A 122 14.11 25.62 55.49
CA PRO A 122 15.53 25.23 55.38
C PRO A 122 16.02 25.11 53.92
N PRO A 123 17.34 25.22 53.65
CA PRO A 123 17.88 25.53 52.33
C PRO A 123 18.36 24.32 51.51
N VAL A 124 18.50 24.56 50.21
CA VAL A 124 19.12 23.71 49.17
C VAL A 124 20.61 24.01 49.04
N ALA A 125 21.43 22.99 48.79
CA ALA A 125 22.84 23.13 48.38
C ALA A 125 23.08 22.46 46.99
N LYS A 126 24.05 23.02 46.25
CA LYS A 126 24.52 22.64 44.90
C LYS A 126 26.00 22.15 44.97
N PRO A 127 26.61 21.63 43.88
CA PRO A 127 27.31 20.33 43.84
C PRO A 127 28.84 20.40 43.71
N ALA A 128 29.51 19.23 43.81
CA ALA A 128 30.88 19.01 43.36
C ALA A 128 31.07 17.61 42.73
N GLU A 129 31.92 17.54 41.70
CA GLU A 129 32.32 16.38 40.89
C GLU A 129 33.76 15.91 41.28
N PRO A 130 34.39 14.89 40.65
CA PRO A 130 34.69 13.56 41.21
C PRO A 130 36.20 13.31 41.51
N PRO A 131 36.59 12.08 41.90
CA PRO A 131 37.61 11.40 41.07
C PRO A 131 37.49 9.87 40.93
N GLN A 132 38.29 9.37 39.99
CA GLN A 132 38.38 8.04 39.40
C GLN A 132 39.16 6.99 40.22
N GLN A 133 38.81 5.72 39.94
CA GLN A 133 39.65 4.52 39.69
C GLN A 133 40.34 3.70 40.81
N GLU A 134 40.34 2.39 40.49
CA GLU A 134 41.08 1.20 40.98
C GLU A 134 40.59 0.53 42.27
N ALA A 135 40.57 -0.81 42.44
CA ALA A 135 40.58 -2.00 41.60
C ALA A 135 40.65 -3.21 42.57
N GLU A 136 40.18 -4.38 42.13
CA GLU A 136 40.56 -5.74 42.57
C GLU A 136 39.90 -6.47 43.76
N ARG A 137 39.30 -7.62 43.38
CA ARG A 137 39.18 -8.94 44.05
C ARG A 137 38.11 -9.17 45.13
N LYS A 138 37.07 -9.94 44.77
CA LYS A 138 37.01 -11.40 45.03
C LYS A 138 35.77 -12.04 44.39
N ALA A 139 35.97 -13.28 43.95
CA ALA A 139 35.01 -14.16 43.31
C ALA A 139 34.12 -14.91 44.33
N ASP A 140 33.07 -15.49 43.75
CA ASP A 140 32.29 -16.68 44.13
C ASP A 140 30.98 -16.55 44.94
N ALA A 141 29.96 -17.18 44.31
CA ALA A 141 28.78 -17.85 44.81
C ALA A 141 27.51 -17.04 45.18
N VAL A 142 26.47 -17.21 44.34
CA VAL A 142 25.13 -17.82 44.62
C VAL A 142 24.15 -17.27 43.56
N GLN A 143 23.87 -17.99 42.47
CA GLN A 143 22.83 -19.01 42.26
C GLN A 143 21.37 -18.47 42.21
N SER A 144 20.80 -18.56 41.00
CA SER A 144 19.40 -18.84 40.62
C SER A 144 18.24 -17.95 41.11
N ALA A 145 17.57 -17.29 40.14
CA ALA A 145 16.13 -17.46 39.86
C ALA A 145 15.70 -16.65 38.61
N GLU A 146 15.63 -17.30 37.45
CA GLU A 146 14.81 -16.85 36.32
C GLU A 146 13.43 -17.52 36.40
N PRO A 147 12.31 -16.81 36.18
CA PRO A 147 11.05 -17.45 35.88
C PRO A 147 10.95 -17.67 34.36
N SER A 148 11.15 -18.91 33.94
CA SER A 148 10.80 -19.39 32.61
C SER A 148 9.27 -19.32 32.41
N ARG A 149 8.79 -18.46 31.50
CA ARG A 149 7.51 -18.68 30.84
C ARG A 149 7.78 -19.29 29.47
N GLN A 150 7.50 -20.59 29.37
CA GLN A 150 7.40 -21.30 28.09
C GLN A 150 6.29 -20.66 27.26
N SER A 151 6.66 -20.12 26.11
CA SER A 151 5.73 -19.88 25.01
C SER A 151 5.66 -21.17 24.17
N ASP A 152 4.46 -21.69 23.94
CA ASP A 152 4.21 -22.97 23.26
C ASP A 152 4.51 -23.01 21.75
N PHE A 153 5.33 -22.09 21.23
CA PHE A 153 5.79 -22.11 19.84
C PHE A 153 7.24 -21.63 19.76
N SER A 154 8.18 -22.54 19.50
CA SER A 154 9.57 -22.17 19.24
C SER A 154 9.75 -21.81 17.76
N ALA A 155 10.76 -20.99 17.46
CA ALA A 155 11.15 -20.70 16.07
C ALA A 155 11.46 -21.98 15.26
N ALA A 156 11.82 -23.09 15.93
CA ALA A 156 12.04 -24.38 15.29
C ALA A 156 10.72 -25.05 14.85
N ASP A 157 9.62 -24.85 15.58
CA ASP A 157 8.31 -25.42 15.23
C ASP A 157 7.71 -24.71 14.00
N VAL A 158 7.93 -23.40 13.90
CA VAL A 158 7.56 -22.59 12.72
C VAL A 158 8.41 -23.00 11.51
N ALA A 159 9.73 -23.16 11.67
CA ALA A 159 10.59 -23.65 10.60
C ALA A 159 10.22 -25.06 10.13
N HIS A 160 9.77 -25.93 11.04
CA HIS A 160 9.33 -27.28 10.72
C HIS A 160 7.96 -27.32 10.00
N LEU A 161 7.05 -26.39 10.32
CA LEU A 161 5.78 -26.24 9.61
C LEU A 161 5.95 -25.63 8.22
N LEU A 162 6.86 -24.66 8.06
CA LEU A 162 7.20 -24.05 6.76
C LEU A 162 7.88 -25.04 5.81
N ASN A 163 8.75 -25.93 6.33
CA ASN A 163 9.46 -26.91 5.51
C ASN A 163 8.62 -28.13 5.08
N ARG A 164 7.38 -28.29 5.57
CA ARG A 164 6.59 -29.52 5.32
C ARG A 164 5.71 -29.47 4.06
N GLN A 165 5.61 -28.31 3.39
CA GLN A 165 4.84 -28.18 2.15
C GLN A 165 5.67 -28.34 0.86
N ASP A 166 7.00 -28.42 0.95
CA ASP A 166 7.89 -28.64 -0.20
C ASP A 166 8.29 -30.11 -0.36
N ALA A 167 7.31 -31.00 -0.57
CA ALA A 167 7.57 -32.39 -0.93
C ALA A 167 6.45 -33.00 -1.79
N SER A 168 6.16 -32.39 -2.93
CA SER A 168 5.54 -33.11 -4.05
C SER A 168 6.09 -32.61 -5.39
N GLY A 169 7.37 -32.87 -5.62
CA GLY A 169 8.07 -32.57 -6.88
C GLY A 169 9.19 -33.58 -7.12
N GLY A 170 8.84 -34.86 -7.16
CA GLY A 170 9.81 -35.96 -7.34
C GLY A 170 10.33 -36.05 -8.77
N ALA A 171 11.42 -35.34 -9.07
CA ALA A 171 12.29 -35.66 -10.20
C ALA A 171 13.11 -36.92 -9.87
N ALA A 172 12.69 -38.06 -10.40
CA ALA A 172 13.38 -39.34 -10.21
C ALA A 172 14.78 -39.32 -10.87
N LYS A 173 15.83 -39.27 -10.04
CA LYS A 173 17.21 -39.59 -10.44
C LYS A 173 17.31 -41.08 -10.78
N ARG A 174 17.63 -41.38 -12.03
CA ARG A 174 18.06 -42.72 -12.47
C ARG A 174 19.38 -43.07 -11.78
N SER A 175 19.40 -44.16 -11.02
CA SER A 175 20.62 -44.84 -10.60
C SER A 175 20.65 -46.22 -11.26
N ALA A 176 21.73 -46.49 -11.98
CA ALA A 176 22.00 -47.76 -12.64
C ALA A 176 22.59 -48.78 -11.65
N ALA A 177 22.13 -50.02 -11.71
CA ALA A 177 22.77 -51.20 -11.12
C ALA A 177 22.39 -52.46 -11.94
N PRO A 178 23.18 -53.55 -11.90
CA PRO A 178 23.56 -54.32 -13.08
C PRO A 178 22.66 -55.53 -13.40
N ALA A 179 22.83 -56.02 -14.63
CA ALA A 179 22.14 -57.15 -15.23
C ALA A 179 22.42 -58.50 -14.55
N GLN A 180 21.37 -59.31 -14.40
CA GLN A 180 21.47 -60.78 -14.32
C GLN A 180 20.36 -61.41 -15.18
N SER A 181 20.72 -62.53 -15.83
CA SER A 181 19.98 -63.27 -16.84
C SER A 181 19.61 -64.65 -16.31
N VAL A 182 18.36 -65.12 -16.46
CA VAL A 182 18.04 -66.48 -16.97
C VAL A 182 16.54 -66.70 -17.30
N ALA A 183 16.29 -67.06 -18.57
CA ALA A 183 15.44 -68.11 -19.19
C ALA A 183 13.92 -68.36 -18.87
N PRO A 184 13.15 -68.95 -19.82
CA PRO A 184 11.68 -68.80 -19.92
C PRO A 184 10.86 -70.08 -19.63
N MET A 185 9.54 -69.96 -19.42
CA MET A 185 8.59 -71.09 -19.43
C MET A 185 7.25 -70.76 -20.11
N SER A 186 6.70 -71.82 -20.74
CA SER A 186 5.72 -71.92 -21.84
C SER A 186 4.22 -71.75 -21.46
N PRO A 187 3.30 -71.65 -22.45
CA PRO A 187 1.89 -71.25 -22.25
C PRO A 187 0.90 -72.43 -22.14
N PRO A 188 -0.36 -72.20 -21.69
CA PRO A 188 -1.44 -73.19 -21.68
C PRO A 188 -2.29 -73.17 -22.99
N PRO A 189 -3.21 -74.15 -23.19
CA PRO A 189 -3.48 -74.74 -24.50
C PRO A 189 -4.71 -74.20 -25.24
N VAL A 190 -4.80 -74.63 -26.50
CA VAL A 190 -5.81 -74.33 -27.53
C VAL A 190 -6.96 -75.35 -27.46
N MET A 191 -8.20 -74.89 -27.61
CA MET A 191 -9.33 -75.70 -28.07
C MET A 191 -9.98 -75.00 -29.27
N ALA A 192 -10.23 -75.78 -30.31
CA ALA A 192 -10.60 -75.34 -31.65
C ALA A 192 -12.11 -75.33 -31.91
N GLU A 193 -12.54 -74.29 -32.61
CA GLU A 193 -13.52 -74.19 -33.70
C GLU A 193 -14.90 -74.85 -33.65
N ARG A 194 -15.92 -73.99 -33.89
CA ARG A 194 -17.04 -74.29 -34.80
C ARG A 194 -17.66 -73.02 -35.43
N THR A 195 -17.29 -72.78 -36.70
CA THR A 195 -18.08 -72.37 -37.90
C THR A 195 -19.15 -71.23 -37.87
N VAL A 196 -18.79 -70.09 -38.52
CA VAL A 196 -19.48 -69.17 -39.51
C VAL A 196 -21.03 -68.95 -39.50
N PRO A 197 -21.62 -67.79 -39.94
CA PRO A 197 -21.06 -66.69 -40.77
C PRO A 197 -21.49 -65.21 -40.49
N LEU A 198 -20.63 -64.29 -40.98
CA LEU A 198 -20.88 -62.97 -41.62
C LEU A 198 -22.15 -62.14 -41.27
N ALA A 199 -21.99 -61.04 -40.51
CA ALA A 199 -22.67 -59.75 -40.75
C ALA A 199 -22.15 -58.61 -39.85
N ALA A 200 -21.79 -57.49 -40.50
CA ALA A 200 -21.62 -56.11 -40.00
C ALA A 200 -20.61 -55.83 -38.87
N ALA A 201 -19.49 -55.18 -39.25
CA ALA A 201 -18.61 -54.49 -38.31
C ALA A 201 -19.33 -53.30 -37.64
N PRO A 202 -19.36 -53.17 -36.30
CA PRO A 202 -19.64 -51.91 -35.66
C PRO A 202 -18.37 -51.05 -35.72
N ARG A 203 -18.51 -49.86 -36.30
CA ARG A 203 -17.50 -48.80 -36.30
C ARG A 203 -17.13 -48.49 -34.85
N TYR A 204 -15.85 -48.66 -34.50
CA TYR A 204 -15.30 -48.05 -33.28
C TYR A 204 -15.44 -46.53 -33.44
N ALA A 205 -16.35 -45.94 -32.67
CA ALA A 205 -16.42 -44.50 -32.50
C ALA A 205 -15.08 -44.03 -31.88
N PRO A 206 -14.49 -42.93 -32.37
CA PRO A 206 -13.28 -42.40 -31.74
C PRO A 206 -13.64 -41.99 -30.31
N THR A 207 -12.89 -42.56 -29.36
CA THR A 207 -12.91 -42.19 -27.95
C THR A 207 -12.85 -40.67 -27.83
N GLU A 208 -13.79 -40.18 -27.03
CA GLU A 208 -13.95 -38.82 -26.55
C GLU A 208 -12.57 -38.16 -26.40
N ARG A 209 -12.35 -37.07 -27.14
CA ARG A 209 -11.23 -36.17 -26.88
C ARG A 209 -11.32 -35.82 -25.41
N GLU A 210 -10.28 -36.17 -24.66
CA GLU A 210 -10.05 -35.62 -23.34
C GLU A 210 -9.96 -34.10 -23.54
N ILE A 211 -11.09 -33.41 -23.35
CA ILE A 211 -11.16 -31.95 -23.39
C ILE A 211 -10.39 -31.55 -22.14
N LEU A 212 -9.10 -31.25 -22.31
CA LEU A 212 -8.34 -30.48 -21.34
C LEU A 212 -9.26 -29.31 -20.93
N PRO A 213 -9.59 -29.16 -19.63
CA PRO A 213 -10.38 -28.02 -19.21
C PRO A 213 -9.70 -26.76 -19.76
N PRO A 214 -10.44 -25.78 -20.29
CA PRO A 214 -9.87 -24.53 -20.72
C PRO A 214 -8.98 -24.00 -19.59
N LEU A 215 -7.76 -23.57 -19.90
CA LEU A 215 -7.00 -22.74 -18.97
C LEU A 215 -7.94 -21.59 -18.60
N GLU A 216 -8.37 -21.53 -17.34
CA GLU A 216 -9.17 -20.42 -16.86
C GLU A 216 -8.34 -19.16 -17.11
N GLU A 217 -8.75 -18.32 -18.06
CA GLU A 217 -8.15 -17.01 -18.26
C GLU A 217 -8.27 -16.25 -16.94
N SER A 218 -7.13 -15.81 -16.39
CA SER A 218 -7.14 -15.03 -15.16
C SER A 218 -7.95 -13.76 -15.38
N ARG A 219 -8.88 -13.47 -14.45
CA ARG A 219 -9.70 -12.25 -14.44
C ARG A 219 -9.18 -11.24 -13.41
N ASP A 220 -7.94 -11.42 -12.98
CA ASP A 220 -7.27 -10.48 -12.07
C ASP A 220 -7.16 -9.10 -12.75
N ARG A 221 -7.31 -8.03 -11.96
CA ARG A 221 -7.32 -6.65 -12.45
C ARG A 221 -6.28 -5.82 -11.71
N PHE A 222 -5.30 -5.32 -12.45
CA PHE A 222 -4.21 -4.49 -11.93
C PHE A 222 -4.42 -3.01 -12.28
N ALA A 223 -3.83 -2.12 -11.48
CA ALA A 223 -3.78 -0.70 -11.79
C ALA A 223 -2.66 -0.45 -12.82
N ASN A 224 -3.03 -0.24 -14.07
CA ASN A 224 -2.07 -0.01 -15.15
C ASN A 224 -1.57 1.44 -15.12
N ALA A 225 -0.26 1.63 -15.21
CA ALA A 225 0.37 2.92 -15.44
C ALA A 225 1.62 2.74 -16.31
N ASP A 226 1.82 3.66 -17.25
CA ASP A 226 3.03 3.69 -18.07
C ASP A 226 4.26 3.95 -17.18
N THR A 227 5.37 3.29 -17.51
CA THR A 227 6.65 3.46 -16.80
C THR A 227 7.03 4.93 -16.71
N ASN A 228 7.54 5.36 -15.55
CA ASN A 228 7.93 6.74 -15.33
C ASN A 228 8.92 7.23 -16.40
N PRO A 229 8.64 8.36 -17.08
CA PRO A 229 9.51 8.88 -18.13
C PRO A 229 10.78 9.49 -17.54
N VAL A 230 11.80 9.62 -18.37
CA VAL A 230 12.99 10.40 -18.05
C VAL A 230 12.62 11.88 -18.12
N LYS A 231 12.92 12.61 -17.05
CA LYS A 231 12.59 14.04 -16.89
C LYS A 231 13.85 14.89 -16.95
N SER A 232 13.79 16.00 -17.69
CA SER A 232 14.84 17.02 -17.70
C SER A 232 14.76 17.89 -16.46
N VAL A 233 15.86 18.01 -15.72
CA VAL A 233 15.95 18.86 -14.51
C VAL A 233 15.81 20.34 -14.86
N ALA A 234 16.18 20.74 -16.08
CA ALA A 234 16.05 22.13 -16.52
C ALA A 234 14.58 22.59 -16.61
N THR A 235 13.65 21.67 -16.85
CA THR A 235 12.21 21.96 -17.00
C THR A 235 11.37 21.47 -15.82
N ASP A 236 11.65 20.28 -15.30
CA ASP A 236 10.92 19.66 -14.19
C ASP A 236 11.87 19.13 -13.11
N PRO A 237 12.52 19.99 -12.30
CA PRO A 237 13.55 19.60 -11.34
C PRO A 237 13.03 18.84 -10.11
N VAL A 238 11.71 18.66 -9.96
CA VAL A 238 11.12 18.20 -8.70
C VAL A 238 10.26 16.96 -8.90
N SER A 239 10.52 15.93 -8.09
CA SER A 239 9.73 14.71 -7.99
C SER A 239 9.02 14.67 -6.64
N THR A 240 7.70 14.45 -6.63
CA THR A 240 6.90 14.26 -5.41
C THR A 240 6.14 12.94 -5.48
N PHE A 241 6.14 12.18 -4.40
CA PHE A 241 5.41 10.91 -4.31
C PHE A 241 4.97 10.61 -2.87
N SER A 242 3.97 9.75 -2.73
CA SER A 242 3.50 9.23 -1.44
C SER A 242 4.37 8.10 -0.92
N VAL A 243 4.39 7.89 0.39
CA VAL A 243 5.09 6.75 1.01
C VAL A 243 4.26 5.50 1.10
N ASP A 244 2.99 5.58 0.70
CA ASP A 244 2.03 4.48 0.69
C ASP A 244 2.42 3.42 -0.36
N VAL A 245 3.19 2.44 0.09
CA VAL A 245 3.68 1.34 -0.75
C VAL A 245 3.13 0.02 -0.21
N ASP A 246 2.25 -0.59 -0.98
CA ASP A 246 1.77 -1.96 -0.74
C ASP A 246 2.84 -2.98 -1.14
N THR A 247 2.60 -4.26 -0.86
CA THR A 247 3.57 -5.34 -1.18
C THR A 247 2.96 -6.49 -1.97
N ALA A 248 1.71 -6.31 -2.44
CA ALA A 248 0.94 -7.34 -3.12
C ALA A 248 1.59 -7.80 -4.44
N SER A 249 2.20 -6.88 -5.20
CA SER A 249 2.83 -7.20 -6.49
C SER A 249 3.90 -8.29 -6.38
N TYR A 250 4.70 -8.29 -5.31
CA TYR A 250 5.73 -9.32 -5.12
C TYR A 250 5.11 -10.71 -4.95
N ALA A 251 4.00 -10.83 -4.21
CA ALA A 251 3.29 -12.09 -4.05
C ALA A 251 2.66 -12.57 -5.38
N PHE A 252 2.13 -11.67 -6.21
CA PHE A 252 1.66 -12.00 -7.57
C PHE A 252 2.80 -12.50 -8.47
N VAL A 253 3.95 -11.82 -8.46
CA VAL A 253 5.15 -12.23 -9.21
C VAL A 253 5.64 -13.59 -8.75
N ARG A 254 5.81 -13.78 -7.44
CA ARG A 254 6.22 -15.06 -6.84
C ARG A 254 5.30 -16.17 -7.27
N ARG A 255 4.00 -16.00 -7.11
CA ARG A 255 2.99 -16.99 -7.51
C ARG A 255 3.11 -17.35 -8.98
N SER A 256 3.10 -16.37 -9.87
CA SER A 256 3.13 -16.60 -11.33
C SER A 256 4.35 -17.45 -11.72
N LEU A 257 5.52 -17.08 -11.19
CA LEU A 257 6.76 -17.79 -11.44
C LEU A 257 6.70 -19.22 -10.89
N LEU A 258 6.23 -19.42 -9.65
CA LEU A 258 6.07 -20.76 -9.04
C LEU A 258 5.06 -21.64 -9.79
N GLU A 259 4.03 -21.05 -10.40
CA GLU A 259 3.05 -21.74 -11.25
C GLU A 259 3.61 -22.03 -12.67
N GLY A 260 4.82 -21.55 -12.97
CA GLY A 260 5.58 -21.93 -14.17
C GLY A 260 5.33 -21.04 -15.39
N HIS A 261 4.92 -19.79 -15.20
CA HIS A 261 4.81 -18.79 -16.26
C HIS A 261 5.36 -17.44 -15.82
N LEU A 262 5.71 -16.57 -16.78
CA LEU A 262 6.07 -15.19 -16.45
C LEU A 262 4.82 -14.43 -15.94
N PRO A 263 4.99 -13.47 -15.01
CA PRO A 263 3.88 -12.63 -14.57
C PRO A 263 3.41 -11.72 -15.72
N ASP A 264 2.16 -11.28 -15.64
CA ASP A 264 1.68 -10.17 -16.46
C ASP A 264 2.51 -8.91 -16.11
N PRO A 265 3.13 -8.21 -17.09
CA PRO A 265 3.85 -6.96 -16.83
C PRO A 265 3.07 -5.93 -16.02
N ASP A 266 1.74 -5.85 -16.20
CA ASP A 266 0.86 -4.93 -15.48
C ASP A 266 0.71 -5.28 -13.98
N SER A 267 0.99 -6.54 -13.62
CA SER A 267 1.03 -6.98 -12.22
C SER A 267 2.33 -6.60 -11.50
N VAL A 268 3.33 -6.11 -12.23
CA VAL A 268 4.69 -5.85 -11.72
C VAL A 268 4.86 -4.37 -11.36
N ARG A 269 4.74 -4.06 -10.07
CA ARG A 269 5.01 -2.73 -9.49
C ARG A 269 6.36 -2.75 -8.81
N VAL A 270 7.33 -2.09 -9.43
CA VAL A 270 8.74 -2.20 -9.04
C VAL A 270 8.98 -1.66 -7.63
N GLU A 271 8.27 -0.60 -7.24
CA GLU A 271 8.29 -0.03 -5.89
C GLU A 271 7.81 -1.01 -4.82
N GLU A 272 6.75 -1.79 -5.10
CA GLU A 272 6.22 -2.79 -4.17
C GLU A 272 7.19 -3.98 -4.03
N MET A 273 7.84 -4.36 -5.13
CA MET A 273 8.89 -5.39 -5.10
C MET A 273 10.09 -4.92 -4.28
N ILE A 274 10.57 -3.68 -4.50
CA ILE A 274 11.68 -3.11 -3.73
C ILE A 274 11.32 -3.10 -2.24
N ASN A 275 10.13 -2.60 -1.87
CA ASN A 275 9.71 -2.44 -0.48
C ASN A 275 9.14 -3.71 0.17
N TYR A 276 9.12 -4.84 -0.54
CA TYR A 276 8.74 -6.13 0.04
C TYR A 276 9.73 -6.62 1.11
N PHE A 277 11.02 -6.29 0.99
CA PHE A 277 12.06 -6.90 1.81
C PHE A 277 12.38 -6.09 3.08
N PRO A 278 12.67 -6.77 4.21
CA PRO A 278 13.15 -6.09 5.39
C PRO A 278 14.60 -5.61 5.15
N TYR A 279 14.77 -4.30 5.07
CA TYR A 279 16.09 -3.64 5.06
C TYR A 279 16.43 -3.12 6.45
N ASP A 280 17.71 -3.24 6.83
CA ASP A 280 18.27 -2.74 8.07
C ASP A 280 18.77 -1.30 7.89
N TRP A 281 17.87 -0.43 7.42
CA TRP A 281 18.14 1.00 7.37
C TRP A 281 18.33 1.53 8.79
N PRO A 282 19.29 2.43 9.04
CA PRO A 282 19.54 2.87 10.40
C PRO A 282 18.33 3.64 10.94
N ARG A 283 17.97 3.33 12.18
CA ARG A 283 16.76 3.80 12.86
C ARG A 283 16.96 5.15 13.57
N PRO A 284 15.91 5.98 13.70
CA PRO A 284 15.96 7.13 14.60
C PRO A 284 16.12 6.67 16.05
N GLN A 285 16.73 7.52 16.88
CA GLN A 285 17.07 7.19 18.27
C GLN A 285 16.00 7.63 19.27
N THR A 286 15.14 8.58 18.89
CA THR A 286 14.13 9.18 19.76
C THR A 286 12.76 9.20 19.06
N VAL A 287 11.69 9.24 19.85
CA VAL A 287 10.30 9.34 19.35
C VAL A 287 10.04 10.70 18.69
N ASP A 288 10.76 11.75 19.13
CA ASP A 288 10.63 13.11 18.60
C ASP A 288 11.14 13.25 17.15
N GLU A 289 12.03 12.33 16.74
CA GLU A 289 12.48 12.16 15.37
C GLU A 289 11.78 10.91 14.77
N PRO A 290 10.55 11.03 14.24
CA PRO A 290 9.78 9.87 13.81
C PRO A 290 10.42 9.12 12.65
N PHE A 291 11.33 9.77 11.91
CA PHE A 291 11.96 9.25 10.72
C PHE A 291 13.45 9.52 10.69
N ARG A 292 14.21 8.54 10.21
CA ARG A 292 15.60 8.73 9.79
C ARG A 292 15.74 8.49 8.29
N THR A 293 16.25 9.50 7.58
CA THR A 293 16.53 9.45 6.14
C THR A 293 17.94 8.97 5.90
N THR A 294 18.11 8.03 4.96
CA THR A 294 19.40 7.54 4.50
C THR A 294 19.45 7.67 2.98
N VAL A 295 20.40 8.47 2.48
CA VAL A 295 20.62 8.63 1.04
C VAL A 295 21.95 8.02 0.65
N THR A 296 21.96 7.22 -0.42
CA THR A 296 23.18 6.63 -0.98
C THR A 296 23.16 6.74 -2.49
N VAL A 297 24.24 7.29 -3.04
CA VAL A 297 24.45 7.42 -4.50
C VAL A 297 25.47 6.38 -4.93
N THR A 298 25.17 5.65 -6.01
CA THR A 298 26.02 4.56 -6.50
C THR A 298 26.19 4.65 -8.02
N PRO A 299 27.27 4.10 -8.59
CA PRO A 299 27.34 3.85 -10.02
C PRO A 299 26.20 2.93 -10.46
N ASN A 300 25.61 3.18 -11.63
CA ASN A 300 24.53 2.34 -12.13
C ASN A 300 25.08 1.06 -12.83
N PRO A 301 24.72 -0.16 -12.36
CA PRO A 301 25.25 -1.42 -12.90
C PRO A 301 24.83 -1.76 -14.33
N TRP A 302 23.73 -1.18 -14.84
CA TRP A 302 23.22 -1.45 -16.20
C TRP A 302 23.37 -0.26 -17.15
N ASN A 303 23.70 0.92 -16.65
CA ASN A 303 23.91 2.11 -17.47
C ASN A 303 25.08 2.96 -16.93
N SER A 304 26.27 2.81 -17.51
CA SER A 304 27.48 3.46 -16.99
C SER A 304 27.50 4.98 -17.06
N GLY A 305 26.61 5.60 -17.84
CA GLY A 305 26.51 7.06 -17.93
C GLY A 305 25.53 7.68 -16.96
N THR A 306 24.87 6.88 -16.11
CA THR A 306 23.96 7.33 -15.06
C THR A 306 24.41 6.83 -13.69
N ARG A 307 23.82 7.38 -12.63
CA ARG A 307 24.01 6.95 -11.23
C ARG A 307 22.67 6.55 -10.65
N LEU A 308 22.68 5.70 -9.61
CA LEU A 308 21.49 5.37 -8.83
C LEU A 308 21.53 6.10 -7.49
N MET A 309 20.52 6.92 -7.21
CA MET A 309 20.32 7.56 -5.91
C MET A 309 19.20 6.85 -5.16
N HIS A 310 19.56 6.18 -4.06
CA HIS A 310 18.62 5.53 -3.15
C HIS A 310 18.24 6.52 -2.05
N VAL A 311 16.94 6.70 -1.85
CA VAL A 311 16.36 7.48 -0.75
C VAL A 311 15.56 6.51 0.11
N ALA A 312 16.12 6.15 1.26
CA ALA A 312 15.49 5.27 2.23
C ALA A 312 15.04 6.07 3.45
N ILE A 313 13.86 5.73 3.98
CA ILE A 313 13.31 6.27 5.22
C ILE A 313 13.02 5.11 6.15
N LYS A 314 13.44 5.23 7.41
CA LYS A 314 13.11 4.29 8.48
C LYS A 314 12.34 5.00 9.59
N GLY A 315 11.16 4.49 9.90
CA GLY A 315 10.33 4.94 11.01
C GLY A 315 10.87 4.50 12.37
N PHE A 316 10.56 5.27 13.40
CA PHE A 316 10.82 4.89 14.79
C PHE A 316 10.09 3.59 15.15
N GLU A 317 10.80 2.68 15.84
CA GLU A 317 10.28 1.39 16.26
C GLU A 317 9.90 1.44 17.74
N THR A 318 8.60 1.32 18.00
CA THR A 318 8.00 1.35 19.32
C THR A 318 8.18 -0.02 19.94
N ALA A 319 8.77 -0.06 21.13
CA ALA A 319 8.92 -1.30 21.89
C ALA A 319 7.55 -2.02 22.03
N PRO A 320 7.48 -3.36 21.92
CA PRO A 320 6.21 -4.08 21.98
C PRO A 320 5.35 -3.77 23.22
N ALA A 321 5.98 -3.53 24.36
CA ALA A 321 5.30 -3.18 25.61
C ALA A 321 4.65 -1.78 25.60
N ALA A 322 5.12 -0.88 24.75
CA ALA A 322 4.60 0.49 24.61
C ALA A 322 3.55 0.61 23.48
N GLN A 323 3.28 -0.47 22.74
CA GLN A 323 2.26 -0.48 21.70
C GLN A 323 0.86 -0.33 22.33
N PRO A 324 -0.03 0.50 21.76
CA PRO A 324 -1.40 0.64 22.26
C PRO A 324 -2.22 -0.64 22.05
N ALA A 325 -3.31 -0.79 22.79
CA ALA A 325 -4.22 -1.93 22.63
C ALA A 325 -4.96 -1.85 21.28
N ALA A 326 -5.28 -3.00 20.70
CA ALA A 326 -5.95 -3.12 19.42
C ALA A 326 -7.36 -3.72 19.54
N ASN A 327 -8.29 -3.17 18.79
CA ASN A 327 -9.63 -3.68 18.54
C ASN A 327 -9.73 -4.04 17.05
N LEU A 328 -9.66 -5.34 16.76
CA LEU A 328 -9.62 -5.89 15.41
C LEU A 328 -10.95 -6.58 15.08
N VAL A 329 -11.59 -6.15 14.01
CA VAL A 329 -12.80 -6.78 13.47
C VAL A 329 -12.45 -7.51 12.19
N PHE A 330 -12.54 -8.84 12.22
CA PHE A 330 -12.33 -9.67 11.04
C PHE A 330 -13.63 -9.74 10.25
N LEU A 331 -13.64 -9.10 9.08
CA LEU A 331 -14.75 -9.18 8.12
C LEU A 331 -14.37 -10.21 7.05
N ILE A 332 -14.97 -11.39 7.12
CA ILE A 332 -14.51 -12.58 6.38
C ILE A 332 -15.51 -12.97 5.31
N ASP A 333 -15.03 -13.12 4.08
CA ASP A 333 -15.75 -13.79 3.00
C ASP A 333 -15.83 -15.29 3.28
N VAL A 334 -17.04 -15.83 3.35
CA VAL A 334 -17.28 -17.27 3.45
C VAL A 334 -18.10 -17.78 2.28
N SER A 335 -18.06 -17.11 1.13
CA SER A 335 -18.74 -17.57 -0.09
C SER A 335 -18.26 -18.95 -0.55
N GLY A 336 -19.03 -19.57 -1.45
CA GLY A 336 -18.67 -20.88 -2.00
C GLY A 336 -17.31 -20.92 -2.69
N SER A 337 -16.86 -19.80 -3.29
CA SER A 337 -15.55 -19.70 -3.94
C SER A 337 -14.40 -19.76 -2.94
N MET A 338 -14.63 -19.38 -1.67
CA MET A 338 -13.63 -19.48 -0.61
C MET A 338 -13.27 -20.93 -0.21
N ASN A 339 -13.91 -21.95 -0.81
CA ASN A 339 -13.66 -23.38 -0.58
C ASN A 339 -12.45 -23.97 -1.35
N ALA A 340 -11.36 -23.21 -1.47
CA ALA A 340 -10.10 -23.67 -2.05
C ALA A 340 -8.98 -23.66 -1.00
N PRO A 341 -7.97 -24.54 -1.05
CA PRO A 341 -6.89 -24.58 -0.06
C PRO A 341 -6.15 -23.26 0.15
N ASP A 342 -5.97 -22.48 -0.92
CA ASP A 342 -5.33 -21.17 -0.95
C ASP A 342 -6.27 -19.99 -0.59
N ARG A 343 -7.50 -20.28 -0.11
CA ARG A 343 -8.52 -19.31 0.31
C ARG A 343 -8.87 -19.43 1.79
N LEU A 344 -10.09 -19.83 2.17
CA LEU A 344 -10.52 -19.88 3.58
C LEU A 344 -9.62 -20.73 4.50
N PRO A 345 -9.11 -21.91 4.09
CA PRO A 345 -8.17 -22.68 4.89
C PRO A 345 -6.85 -21.93 5.17
N LEU A 346 -6.31 -21.23 4.17
CA LEU A 346 -5.14 -20.38 4.34
C LEU A 346 -5.45 -19.17 5.22
N LEU A 347 -6.59 -18.50 5.02
CA LEU A 347 -7.08 -17.39 5.84
C LEU A 347 -7.20 -17.78 7.31
N LYS A 348 -7.82 -18.93 7.61
CA LYS A 348 -7.88 -19.45 8.98
C LYS A 348 -6.49 -19.59 9.59
N SER A 349 -5.55 -20.17 8.83
CA SER A 349 -4.17 -20.34 9.29
C SER A 349 -3.48 -18.99 9.54
N ALA A 350 -3.69 -18.02 8.65
CA ALA A 350 -3.20 -16.66 8.78
C ALA A 350 -3.74 -15.95 10.04
N PHE A 351 -5.04 -16.04 10.31
CA PHE A 351 -5.63 -15.43 11.51
C PHE A 351 -5.26 -16.15 12.80
N ARG A 352 -4.97 -17.46 12.77
CA ARG A 352 -4.35 -18.14 13.92
C ARG A 352 -2.97 -17.56 14.26
N LEU A 353 -2.15 -17.24 13.25
CA LEU A 353 -0.85 -16.58 13.45
C LEU A 353 -1.01 -15.17 14.05
N LEU A 354 -1.99 -14.39 13.58
CA LEU A 354 -2.27 -13.06 14.12
C LEU A 354 -2.78 -13.12 15.56
N VAL A 355 -3.83 -13.90 15.83
CA VAL A 355 -4.36 -14.13 17.19
C VAL A 355 -3.25 -14.66 18.11
N GLY A 356 -2.37 -15.46 17.52
CA GLY A 356 -1.01 -15.79 17.92
C GLY A 356 -0.29 -14.79 18.82
N LYS A 357 -0.33 -13.52 18.41
CA LYS A 357 0.56 -12.44 18.82
C LYS A 357 -0.16 -11.30 19.54
N LEU A 358 -1.48 -11.36 19.63
CA LEU A 358 -2.29 -10.36 20.32
C LEU A 358 -1.98 -10.36 21.82
N LYS A 359 -1.96 -9.15 22.39
CA LYS A 359 -1.84 -8.92 23.83
C LYS A 359 -3.18 -9.25 24.51
N PRO A 360 -3.18 -9.65 25.78
CA PRO A 360 -4.40 -9.95 26.53
C PRO A 360 -5.46 -8.82 26.50
N GLU A 361 -5.03 -7.56 26.39
CA GLU A 361 -5.88 -6.38 26.36
C GLU A 361 -6.55 -6.14 25.00
N ASP A 362 -6.04 -6.77 23.94
CA ASP A 362 -6.59 -6.64 22.59
C ASP A 362 -7.96 -7.33 22.49
N LYS A 363 -8.77 -6.89 21.53
CA LYS A 363 -10.12 -7.41 21.27
C LYS A 363 -10.24 -7.89 19.83
N VAL A 364 -10.95 -9.00 19.65
CA VAL A 364 -11.28 -9.55 18.35
C VAL A 364 -12.79 -9.70 18.23
N SER A 365 -13.33 -9.28 17.08
CA SER A 365 -14.70 -9.59 16.65
C SER A 365 -14.65 -10.26 15.29
N ILE A 366 -15.61 -11.12 14.97
CA ILE A 366 -15.67 -11.83 13.68
C ILE A 366 -17.05 -11.64 13.07
N VAL A 367 -17.08 -11.11 11.86
CA VAL A 367 -18.25 -10.95 11.02
C VAL A 367 -18.02 -11.70 9.72
N THR A 368 -18.98 -12.50 9.30
CA THR A 368 -18.94 -13.15 7.99
C THR A 368 -19.91 -12.48 7.03
N TYR A 369 -19.54 -12.44 5.75
CA TYR A 369 -20.43 -12.05 4.67
C TYR A 369 -20.46 -13.14 3.57
N ALA A 370 -21.53 -13.14 2.78
CA ALA A 370 -22.02 -14.22 1.91
C ALA A 370 -22.84 -15.33 2.62
N GLY A 371 -23.95 -15.76 1.99
CA GLY A 371 -24.90 -16.71 2.56
C GLY A 371 -25.85 -16.11 3.59
N ASN A 372 -25.53 -16.27 4.88
CA ASN A 372 -26.19 -15.59 5.99
C ASN A 372 -25.15 -14.65 6.63
N ALA A 373 -25.18 -13.37 6.25
CA ALA A 373 -24.34 -12.36 6.90
C ALA A 373 -24.61 -12.38 8.41
N GLY A 374 -23.57 -12.34 9.23
CA GLY A 374 -23.73 -12.56 10.66
C GLY A 374 -22.50 -12.29 11.50
N THR A 375 -22.76 -11.91 12.75
CA THR A 375 -21.73 -11.84 13.78
C THR A 375 -21.45 -13.26 14.28
N VAL A 376 -20.26 -13.78 13.98
CA VAL A 376 -19.78 -15.09 14.44
C VAL A 376 -19.19 -14.97 15.85
N LEU A 377 -18.54 -13.83 16.13
CA LEU A 377 -17.94 -13.54 17.42
C LEU A 377 -18.16 -12.08 17.79
N GLU A 378 -18.91 -11.84 18.86
CA GLU A 378 -19.02 -10.54 19.52
C GLU A 378 -17.66 -10.12 20.12
N PRO A 379 -17.43 -8.82 20.39
CA PRO A 379 -16.14 -8.33 20.86
C PRO A 379 -15.59 -9.12 22.06
N THR A 380 -14.54 -9.89 21.81
CA THR A 380 -13.97 -10.85 22.76
C THR A 380 -12.52 -10.47 23.03
N SER A 381 -12.11 -10.49 24.31
CA SER A 381 -10.73 -10.20 24.69
C SER A 381 -9.82 -11.33 24.20
N ALA A 382 -8.60 -10.99 23.77
CA ALA A 382 -7.56 -11.94 23.41
C ALA A 382 -7.10 -12.82 24.60
N ARG A 383 -7.53 -12.53 25.84
CA ARG A 383 -7.44 -13.46 26.98
C ARG A 383 -8.26 -14.73 26.75
N GLU A 384 -9.40 -14.63 26.07
CA GLU A 384 -10.25 -15.77 25.68
C GLU A 384 -9.78 -16.35 24.35
N ARG A 385 -8.47 -16.59 24.21
CA ARG A 385 -7.84 -16.98 22.94
C ARG A 385 -8.48 -18.21 22.31
N ASP A 386 -8.75 -19.24 23.12
CA ASP A 386 -9.34 -20.49 22.63
C ASP A 386 -10.74 -20.28 22.03
N LYS A 387 -11.50 -19.33 22.57
CA LYS A 387 -12.82 -18.96 22.04
C LYS A 387 -12.72 -18.28 20.68
N ILE A 388 -11.73 -17.39 20.52
CA ILE A 388 -11.44 -16.73 19.23
C ILE A 388 -11.00 -17.77 18.21
N LEU A 389 -10.08 -18.66 18.56
CA LEU A 389 -9.59 -19.73 17.69
C LEU A 389 -10.72 -20.69 17.30
N ALA A 390 -11.56 -21.10 18.25
CA ALA A 390 -12.72 -21.95 17.96
C ALA A 390 -13.71 -21.28 16.98
N ALA A 391 -13.92 -19.96 17.10
CA ALA A 391 -14.76 -19.22 16.16
C ALA A 391 -14.18 -19.21 14.74
N ILE A 392 -12.86 -19.01 14.60
CA ILE A 392 -12.14 -19.10 13.31
C ILE A 392 -12.26 -20.52 12.73
N ASP A 393 -12.08 -21.54 13.56
CA ASP A 393 -12.07 -22.94 13.14
C ASP A 393 -13.42 -23.39 12.60
N ASN A 394 -14.51 -22.85 13.16
CA ASN A 394 -15.88 -23.15 12.78
C ASN A 394 -16.37 -22.45 11.51
N LEU A 395 -15.60 -21.51 10.93
CA LEU A 395 -15.98 -20.87 9.66
C LEU A 395 -16.11 -21.92 8.55
N ARG A 396 -17.16 -21.84 7.73
CA ARG A 396 -17.39 -22.78 6.62
C ARG A 396 -17.82 -22.01 5.39
N PRO A 397 -17.36 -22.41 4.20
CA PRO A 397 -17.83 -21.80 2.97
C PRO A 397 -19.31 -22.14 2.75
N GLY A 398 -20.13 -21.17 2.36
CA GLY A 398 -21.56 -21.36 2.11
C GLY A 398 -22.31 -20.12 1.62
N GLY A 399 -23.29 -20.35 0.75
CA GLY A 399 -24.33 -19.40 0.34
C GLY A 399 -24.02 -18.50 -0.85
N SER A 400 -25.05 -17.79 -1.33
CA SER A 400 -24.97 -16.77 -2.40
C SER A 400 -24.86 -15.37 -1.79
N THR A 401 -24.22 -14.46 -2.51
CA THR A 401 -23.69 -13.22 -1.95
C THR A 401 -24.74 -12.16 -1.59
N ALA A 402 -24.78 -11.75 -0.32
CA ALA A 402 -25.50 -10.57 0.17
C ALA A 402 -24.59 -9.82 1.15
N GLY A 403 -23.65 -9.03 0.64
CA GLY A 403 -22.56 -8.52 1.47
C GLY A 403 -22.77 -7.14 2.11
N ALA A 404 -23.89 -6.44 1.85
CA ALA A 404 -24.18 -5.07 2.35
C ALA A 404 -24.13 -5.01 3.87
N GLU A 405 -24.70 -6.03 4.51
CA GLU A 405 -24.85 -6.11 5.96
C GLU A 405 -23.52 -6.38 6.68
N GLY A 406 -22.54 -6.95 5.98
CA GLY A 406 -21.26 -7.35 6.56
C GLY A 406 -20.41 -6.15 6.98
N ILE A 407 -20.30 -5.14 6.13
CA ILE A 407 -19.50 -3.94 6.41
C ILE A 407 -20.11 -3.12 7.55
N ASP A 408 -21.42 -2.89 7.52
CA ASP A 408 -22.08 -2.15 8.59
C ASP A 408 -22.03 -2.89 9.93
N ALA A 409 -22.20 -4.22 9.92
CA ALA A 409 -22.02 -5.03 11.12
C ALA A 409 -20.59 -4.94 11.66
N ALA A 410 -19.58 -5.01 10.77
CA ALA A 410 -18.18 -4.89 11.18
C ALA A 410 -17.89 -3.54 11.84
N TYR A 411 -18.32 -2.43 11.22
CA TYR A 411 -18.14 -1.10 11.80
C TYR A 411 -18.98 -0.88 13.07
N ARG A 412 -20.14 -1.53 13.21
CA ARG A 412 -20.93 -1.52 14.44
C ARG A 412 -20.17 -2.18 15.59
N LEU A 413 -19.60 -3.38 15.37
CA LEU A 413 -18.80 -4.07 16.39
C LEU A 413 -17.53 -3.28 16.73
N ALA A 414 -16.88 -2.71 15.72
CA ALA A 414 -15.71 -1.86 15.91
C ALA A 414 -16.04 -0.65 16.81
N ARG A 415 -17.18 0.02 16.60
CA ARG A 415 -17.65 1.11 17.48
C ARG A 415 -18.01 0.64 18.88
N GLN A 416 -18.68 -0.52 19.00
CA GLN A 416 -19.09 -1.06 20.29
C GLN A 416 -17.90 -1.37 21.21
N ALA A 417 -16.78 -1.81 20.63
CA ALA A 417 -15.56 -2.14 21.36
C ALA A 417 -14.44 -1.11 21.15
N PHE A 418 -14.80 0.12 20.76
CA PHE A 418 -13.83 1.14 20.41
C PHE A 418 -12.87 1.44 21.56
N ILE A 419 -11.57 1.45 21.27
CA ILE A 419 -10.51 1.75 22.23
C ILE A 419 -10.00 3.16 21.95
N GLN A 420 -10.27 4.10 22.86
CA GLN A 420 -9.75 5.46 22.75
C GLN A 420 -8.22 5.47 22.92
N GLY A 421 -7.51 6.12 21.99
CA GLY A 421 -6.04 6.06 21.92
C GLY A 421 -5.48 4.68 21.53
N GLY A 422 -6.36 3.75 21.17
CA GLY A 422 -6.03 2.41 20.67
C GLY A 422 -6.12 2.30 19.16
N VAL A 423 -5.72 1.14 18.64
CA VAL A 423 -5.92 0.80 17.24
C VAL A 423 -7.33 0.25 17.06
N ASN A 424 -8.14 0.84 16.17
CA ASN A 424 -9.46 0.32 15.84
C ASN A 424 -9.49 0.03 14.34
N ARG A 425 -9.63 -1.24 13.97
CA ARG A 425 -9.45 -1.65 12.58
C ARG A 425 -10.37 -2.78 12.16
N VAL A 426 -10.95 -2.62 10.98
CA VAL A 426 -11.60 -3.69 10.23
C VAL A 426 -10.58 -4.32 9.29
N MET A 427 -10.47 -5.64 9.30
CA MET A 427 -9.64 -6.42 8.36
C MET A 427 -10.58 -7.21 7.46
N LEU A 428 -10.77 -6.73 6.24
CA LEU A 428 -11.58 -7.37 5.21
C LEU A 428 -10.75 -8.46 4.53
N ALA A 429 -11.23 -9.70 4.54
CA ALA A 429 -10.55 -10.84 3.93
C ALA A 429 -11.44 -11.51 2.88
N THR A 430 -10.99 -11.57 1.62
CA THR A 430 -11.80 -11.99 0.46
C THR A 430 -10.96 -12.65 -0.63
N ASP A 431 -11.60 -13.35 -1.58
CA ASP A 431 -10.98 -13.85 -2.80
C ASP A 431 -11.12 -12.91 -4.02
N GLY A 432 -11.55 -11.67 -3.78
CA GLY A 432 -11.61 -10.61 -4.79
C GLY A 432 -13.01 -10.28 -5.29
N ASP A 433 -14.03 -11.04 -4.87
CA ASP A 433 -15.42 -10.67 -5.12
C ASP A 433 -15.95 -9.73 -4.02
N PHE A 434 -15.77 -8.43 -4.23
CA PHE A 434 -16.29 -7.36 -3.37
C PHE A 434 -17.80 -7.14 -3.58
N ASN A 435 -18.57 -8.22 -3.59
CA ASN A 435 -20.03 -8.18 -3.54
C ASN A 435 -20.52 -7.87 -2.11
N VAL A 436 -19.91 -6.87 -1.49
CA VAL A 436 -20.23 -6.32 -0.17
C VAL A 436 -21.50 -5.45 -0.17
N GLY A 437 -22.44 -5.76 -1.08
CA GLY A 437 -23.83 -5.29 -1.19
C GLY A 437 -24.10 -3.79 -1.22
N VAL A 438 -23.08 -2.96 -1.36
CA VAL A 438 -23.22 -1.62 -1.94
C VAL A 438 -23.55 -1.72 -3.42
N SER A 439 -24.32 -0.76 -3.93
CA SER A 439 -24.76 -0.76 -5.32
C SER A 439 -23.66 -0.35 -6.31
N SER A 440 -22.54 0.18 -5.80
CA SER A 440 -21.36 0.63 -6.58
C SER A 440 -20.09 0.72 -5.73
N ASP A 441 -18.92 0.57 -6.36
CA ASP A 441 -17.60 0.75 -5.74
C ASP A 441 -17.45 2.16 -5.11
N GLU A 442 -18.07 3.19 -5.71
CA GLU A 442 -18.05 4.56 -5.22
C GLU A 442 -18.80 4.75 -3.89
N GLU A 443 -19.88 4.01 -3.68
CA GLU A 443 -20.63 4.03 -2.43
C GLU A 443 -19.81 3.41 -1.30
N LEU A 444 -19.14 2.29 -1.57
CA LEU A 444 -18.23 1.65 -0.64
C LEU A 444 -17.07 2.57 -0.24
N LYS A 445 -16.44 3.23 -1.22
CA LYS A 445 -15.38 4.22 -0.96
C LYS A 445 -15.87 5.32 -0.02
N ARG A 446 -17.05 5.90 -0.29
CA ARG A 446 -17.63 6.95 0.57
C ARG A 446 -17.90 6.47 2.00
N ILE A 447 -18.42 5.26 2.17
CA ILE A 447 -18.63 4.67 3.50
C ILE A 447 -17.29 4.57 4.23
N ILE A 448 -16.26 4.02 3.60
CA ILE A 448 -14.95 3.84 4.20
C ILE A 448 -14.30 5.18 4.57
N GLU A 449 -14.34 6.17 3.66
CA GLU A 449 -13.85 7.53 3.94
C GLU A 449 -14.57 8.18 5.13
N GLN A 450 -15.87 7.95 5.27
CA GLN A 450 -16.64 8.44 6.41
C GLN A 450 -16.24 7.73 7.70
N ARG A 451 -16.13 6.39 7.68
CA ARG A 451 -15.78 5.60 8.87
C ARG A 451 -14.34 5.81 9.32
N ARG A 452 -13.43 6.13 8.40
CA ARG A 452 -12.06 6.55 8.71
C ARG A 452 -12.06 7.76 9.66
N LYS A 453 -12.99 8.71 9.50
CA LYS A 453 -13.12 9.89 10.37
C LYS A 453 -13.57 9.53 11.80
N ASP A 454 -14.22 8.38 11.96
CA ASP A 454 -14.58 7.83 13.27
C ASP A 454 -13.35 7.19 13.98
N GLY A 455 -12.16 7.23 13.36
CA GLY A 455 -10.94 6.60 13.87
C GLY A 455 -10.91 5.08 13.69
N ILE A 456 -11.74 4.53 12.80
CA ILE A 456 -11.81 3.09 12.50
C ILE A 456 -11.29 2.87 11.07
N PHE A 457 -10.11 2.26 10.98
CA PHE A 457 -9.42 2.06 9.71
C PHE A 457 -9.79 0.73 9.04
N LEU A 458 -9.54 0.61 7.74
CA LEU A 458 -9.80 -0.61 6.96
C LEU A 458 -8.51 -1.11 6.31
N SER A 459 -8.19 -2.38 6.51
CA SER A 459 -7.18 -3.10 5.72
C SER A 459 -7.82 -4.24 4.95
N VAL A 460 -7.28 -4.54 3.78
CA VAL A 460 -7.85 -5.54 2.86
C VAL A 460 -6.84 -6.65 2.61
N LEU A 461 -7.27 -7.89 2.77
CA LEU A 461 -6.48 -9.12 2.62
C LEU A 461 -7.10 -9.95 1.48
N GLY A 462 -6.35 -10.09 0.39
CA GLY A 462 -6.74 -10.91 -0.76
C GLY A 462 -6.20 -12.34 -0.62
N PHE A 463 -7.01 -13.32 -1.02
CA PHE A 463 -6.66 -14.75 -1.01
C PHE A 463 -7.05 -15.44 -2.32
N GLY A 464 -6.39 -16.54 -2.69
CA GLY A 464 -6.73 -17.32 -3.89
C GLY A 464 -6.36 -16.68 -5.22
N LYS A 465 -6.86 -17.23 -6.34
CA LYS A 465 -6.60 -16.77 -7.73
C LYS A 465 -7.84 -16.43 -8.53
N GLY A 466 -7.60 -15.70 -9.63
CA GLY A 466 -8.39 -15.72 -10.86
C GLY A 466 -9.58 -14.75 -10.84
N ASN A 467 -9.72 -13.99 -9.76
CA ASN A 467 -10.79 -13.01 -9.57
C ASN A 467 -10.37 -11.85 -8.64
N LEU A 468 -9.07 -11.68 -8.38
CA LEU A 468 -8.59 -10.64 -7.48
C LEU A 468 -8.67 -9.28 -8.16
N ASN A 469 -9.46 -8.39 -7.57
CA ASN A 469 -9.51 -6.99 -7.95
C ASN A 469 -8.51 -6.18 -7.12
N ASP A 470 -7.23 -6.30 -7.45
CA ASP A 470 -6.12 -5.63 -6.77
C ASP A 470 -6.29 -4.11 -6.78
N SER A 471 -6.74 -3.53 -7.90
CA SER A 471 -7.03 -2.09 -7.99
C SER A 471 -8.09 -1.64 -6.97
N LEU A 472 -9.20 -2.39 -6.83
CA LEU A 472 -10.22 -2.07 -5.84
C LEU A 472 -9.69 -2.29 -4.42
N MET A 473 -8.96 -3.38 -4.15
CA MET A 473 -8.34 -3.63 -2.85
C MET A 473 -7.48 -2.45 -2.38
N GLN A 474 -6.56 -2.00 -3.24
CA GLN A 474 -5.70 -0.85 -2.94
C GLN A 474 -6.54 0.40 -2.69
N THR A 475 -7.52 0.67 -3.56
CA THR A 475 -8.39 1.84 -3.41
C THR A 475 -9.14 1.83 -2.08
N LEU A 476 -9.65 0.67 -1.64
CA LEU A 476 -10.38 0.55 -0.38
C LEU A 476 -9.47 0.72 0.84
N ALA A 477 -8.28 0.11 0.81
CA ALA A 477 -7.29 0.23 1.88
C ALA A 477 -6.81 1.68 2.03
N GLN A 478 -6.48 2.35 0.91
CA GLN A 478 -6.07 3.75 0.86
C GLN A 478 -7.12 4.69 1.45
N ASN A 479 -8.37 4.56 1.00
CA ASN A 479 -9.47 5.39 1.52
C ASN A 479 -9.75 5.11 3.01
N GLY A 480 -9.36 3.93 3.50
CA GLY A 480 -9.55 3.47 4.87
C GLY A 480 -8.36 3.68 5.81
N ASN A 481 -7.26 4.32 5.37
CA ASN A 481 -5.98 4.40 6.10
C ASN A 481 -5.49 3.04 6.64
N GLY A 482 -5.53 2.05 5.77
CA GLY A 482 -4.88 0.77 6.02
C GLY A 482 -4.17 0.26 4.78
N THR A 483 -3.73 -1.00 4.85
CA THR A 483 -2.89 -1.60 3.81
C THR A 483 -3.65 -2.66 3.02
N ALA A 484 -3.27 -2.86 1.76
CA ALA A 484 -3.70 -4.00 0.96
C ALA A 484 -2.59 -5.06 0.96
N ALA A 485 -2.92 -6.29 1.32
CA ALA A 485 -1.98 -7.42 1.24
C ALA A 485 -2.61 -8.58 0.49
N TYR A 486 -1.82 -9.25 -0.35
CA TYR A 486 -2.22 -10.46 -1.05
C TYR A 486 -1.48 -11.66 -0.46
N ILE A 487 -2.24 -12.57 0.15
CA ILE A 487 -1.71 -13.70 0.92
C ILE A 487 -1.80 -14.97 0.07
N ASP A 488 -0.70 -15.33 -0.58
CA ASP A 488 -0.56 -16.53 -1.41
C ASP A 488 -0.03 -17.74 -0.62
N THR A 489 0.63 -17.51 0.51
CA THR A 489 1.32 -18.53 1.31
C THR A 489 1.22 -18.23 2.80
N LEU A 490 1.49 -19.24 3.64
CA LEU A 490 1.56 -19.04 5.08
C LEU A 490 2.74 -18.15 5.50
N ALA A 491 3.85 -18.20 4.75
CA ALA A 491 4.98 -17.31 4.98
C ALA A 491 4.61 -15.84 4.72
N GLU A 492 3.82 -15.58 3.66
CA GLU A 492 3.28 -14.25 3.40
C GLU A 492 2.33 -13.79 4.51
N ALA A 493 1.48 -14.69 5.00
CA ALA A 493 0.60 -14.40 6.13
C ALA A 493 1.40 -14.03 7.40
N GLN A 494 2.45 -14.79 7.71
CA GLN A 494 3.35 -14.51 8.83
C GLN A 494 4.00 -13.13 8.67
N LYS A 495 4.52 -12.81 7.48
CA LYS A 495 5.10 -11.49 7.21
C LYS A 495 4.08 -10.37 7.44
N ALA A 496 2.98 -10.39 6.69
CA ALA A 496 2.03 -9.29 6.65
C ALA A 496 1.25 -9.09 7.97
N LEU A 497 0.90 -10.18 8.67
CA LEU A 497 0.04 -10.12 9.85
C LEU A 497 0.79 -10.23 11.18
N VAL A 498 2.07 -10.61 11.18
CA VAL A 498 2.84 -10.76 12.42
C VAL A 498 4.09 -9.90 12.40
N ASP A 499 4.96 -10.11 11.42
CA ASP A 499 6.26 -9.42 11.39
C ASP A 499 6.08 -7.92 11.12
N GLU A 500 5.12 -7.56 10.25
CA GLU A 500 4.80 -6.18 9.85
C GLU A 500 3.54 -5.63 10.53
N ALA A 501 2.97 -6.36 11.49
CA ALA A 501 1.82 -5.90 12.27
C ALA A 501 2.10 -4.55 12.94
N GLY A 502 3.34 -4.35 13.41
CA GLY A 502 3.77 -3.10 14.03
C GLY A 502 3.70 -1.91 13.08
N SER A 503 4.19 -2.09 11.85
CA SER A 503 4.20 -1.06 10.80
C SER A 503 2.82 -0.77 10.22
N THR A 504 1.92 -1.75 10.21
CA THR A 504 0.59 -1.55 9.63
C THR A 504 -0.39 -1.01 10.67
N LEU A 505 -0.35 -1.51 11.91
CA LEU A 505 -1.34 -1.20 12.95
C LEU A 505 -1.02 0.07 13.74
N PHE A 506 0.26 0.43 13.91
CA PHE A 506 0.68 1.54 14.79
C PHE A 506 1.27 2.70 13.99
N PRO A 507 0.45 3.64 13.47
CA PRO A 507 0.95 4.82 12.77
C PRO A 507 1.78 5.69 13.72
N ILE A 508 2.99 6.04 13.30
CA ILE A 508 3.87 7.00 14.00
C ILE A 508 3.85 8.38 13.34
N ALA A 509 3.38 8.47 12.10
CA ALA A 509 3.05 9.73 11.46
C ALA A 509 2.03 9.53 10.33
N LYS A 510 1.33 10.61 10.01
CA LYS A 510 0.27 10.65 8.99
C LYS A 510 0.64 11.59 7.85
N ASP A 511 0.01 11.39 6.70
CA ASP A 511 0.13 12.25 5.52
C ASP A 511 1.60 12.53 5.13
N VAL A 512 2.37 11.45 5.00
CA VAL A 512 3.80 11.55 4.76
C VAL A 512 4.07 11.69 3.26
N LYS A 513 4.66 12.83 2.88
CA LYS A 513 5.02 13.16 1.49
C LYS A 513 6.52 13.26 1.35
N ILE A 514 7.06 12.66 0.29
CA ILE A 514 8.47 12.83 -0.08
C ILE A 514 8.54 13.71 -1.32
N GLN A 515 9.43 14.69 -1.30
CA GLN A 515 9.80 15.49 -2.45
C GLN A 515 11.31 15.53 -2.61
N VAL A 516 11.79 15.31 -3.82
CA VAL A 516 13.20 15.42 -4.18
C VAL A 516 13.35 16.50 -5.23
N GLU A 517 14.20 17.48 -4.95
CA GLU A 517 14.54 18.58 -5.85
C GLU A 517 15.97 18.41 -6.35
N PHE A 518 16.17 18.35 -7.67
CA PHE A 518 17.47 18.13 -8.30
C PHE A 518 18.12 19.44 -8.70
N ASN A 519 19.44 19.54 -8.51
CA ASN A 519 20.22 20.70 -8.91
C ASN A 519 20.56 20.63 -10.42
N PRO A 520 20.08 21.55 -11.29
CA PRO A 520 20.34 21.54 -12.73
C PRO A 520 21.82 21.75 -13.12
N GLN A 521 22.66 22.23 -12.19
CA GLN A 521 24.11 22.34 -12.41
C GLN A 521 24.83 21.00 -12.29
N GLN A 522 24.31 20.07 -11.48
CA GLN A 522 24.92 18.76 -11.21
C GLN A 522 24.21 17.62 -11.95
N VAL A 523 22.90 17.73 -12.17
CA VAL A 523 22.05 16.70 -12.79
C VAL A 523 21.38 17.27 -14.03
N GLY A 524 21.52 16.55 -15.15
CA GLY A 524 20.81 16.88 -16.39
C GLY A 524 19.39 16.32 -16.41
N GLU A 525 19.25 15.07 -15.98
CA GLU A 525 18.00 14.30 -16.08
C GLU A 525 17.85 13.35 -14.90
N TYR A 526 16.61 12.95 -14.61
CA TYR A 526 16.34 11.86 -13.67
C TYR A 526 15.13 11.03 -14.09
N ARG A 527 15.02 9.84 -13.53
CA ARG A 527 13.85 8.96 -13.61
C ARG A 527 13.63 8.29 -12.26
N LEU A 528 12.41 8.31 -11.74
CA LEU A 528 12.01 7.54 -10.57
C LEU A 528 11.70 6.11 -11.02
N VAL A 529 12.31 5.10 -10.39
CA VAL A 529 12.07 3.69 -10.69
C VAL A 529 10.84 3.22 -9.89
N GLY A 530 9.77 2.82 -10.58
CA GLY A 530 8.48 2.50 -9.96
C GLY A 530 7.70 3.76 -9.55
N TYR A 531 6.73 3.60 -8.64
CA TYR A 531 5.88 4.67 -8.09
C TYR A 531 4.95 5.37 -9.10
N GLU A 532 4.66 4.76 -10.24
CA GLU A 532 3.85 5.36 -11.29
C GLU A 532 2.43 5.68 -10.81
N THR A 533 1.84 4.80 -9.99
CA THR A 533 0.48 4.96 -9.43
C THR A 533 0.45 5.80 -8.14
N ARG A 534 1.61 6.31 -7.70
CA ARG A 534 1.81 7.03 -6.43
C ARG A 534 2.44 8.42 -6.63
N ALA A 535 2.59 8.85 -7.88
CA ALA A 535 3.10 10.17 -8.22
C ALA A 535 2.13 11.27 -7.78
N LEU A 536 2.67 12.29 -7.10
CA LEU A 536 1.92 13.46 -6.67
C LEU A 536 2.35 14.69 -7.48
N LYS A 537 1.46 15.68 -7.59
CA LYS A 537 1.84 16.95 -8.22
C LYS A 537 2.78 17.72 -7.28
N ARG A 538 3.53 18.67 -7.84
CA ARG A 538 4.46 19.48 -7.05
C ARG A 538 3.72 20.30 -5.98
N GLU A 539 2.58 20.86 -6.36
CA GLU A 539 1.69 21.63 -5.49
C GLU A 539 1.07 20.81 -4.36
N ASP A 540 0.90 19.50 -4.55
CA ASP A 540 0.32 18.60 -3.54
C ASP A 540 1.25 18.44 -2.32
N PHE A 541 2.55 18.68 -2.48
CA PHE A 541 3.53 18.60 -1.39
C PHE A 541 3.21 19.53 -0.22
N ASN A 542 2.74 20.75 -0.50
CA ASN A 542 2.38 21.73 0.54
C ASN A 542 0.88 21.74 0.85
N ASN A 543 0.09 20.89 0.18
CA ASN A 543 -1.35 20.83 0.36
C ASN A 543 -1.72 19.77 1.39
N ASP A 544 -1.95 20.19 2.64
CA ASP A 544 -2.35 19.31 3.74
C ASP A 544 -3.73 18.64 3.54
N ARG A 545 -4.46 18.99 2.46
CA ARG A 545 -5.73 18.34 2.08
C ARG A 545 -5.53 17.11 1.20
N VAL A 546 -4.37 16.97 0.57
CA VAL A 546 -4.04 15.77 -0.22
C VAL A 546 -3.42 14.78 0.73
N ASP A 547 -4.00 13.60 0.86
CA ASP A 547 -3.45 12.53 1.70
C ASP A 547 -2.38 11.76 0.93
N ALA A 548 -1.28 11.43 1.60
CA ALA A 548 -0.13 10.72 1.02
C ALA A 548 0.28 9.47 1.80
N GLY A 549 -0.61 8.97 2.65
CA GLY A 549 -0.42 7.74 3.39
C GLY A 549 0.25 7.93 4.75
N ASP A 550 0.12 6.90 5.58
CA ASP A 550 0.62 6.87 6.94
C ASP A 550 1.86 5.97 7.03
N ILE A 551 2.81 6.32 7.88
CA ILE A 551 3.94 5.45 8.20
C ILE A 551 3.75 4.92 9.61
N GLY A 552 3.77 3.60 9.77
CA GLY A 552 3.74 2.98 11.08
C GLY A 552 5.10 2.59 11.64
N SER A 553 5.04 2.04 12.84
CA SER A 553 6.21 1.79 13.66
C SER A 553 7.20 0.85 13.00
N GLY A 554 8.47 1.25 12.93
CA GLY A 554 9.54 0.49 12.30
C GLY A 554 9.41 0.33 10.78
N HIS A 555 8.40 0.92 10.15
CA HIS A 555 8.19 0.81 8.70
C HIS A 555 9.33 1.46 7.92
N ALA A 556 9.61 0.94 6.73
CA ALA A 556 10.70 1.37 5.89
C ALA A 556 10.21 1.56 4.46
N VAL A 557 10.61 2.67 3.83
CA VAL A 557 10.30 2.96 2.43
C VAL A 557 11.58 3.34 1.71
N THR A 558 11.78 2.78 0.51
CA THR A 558 12.95 2.97 -0.34
C THR A 558 12.50 3.37 -1.73
N ALA A 559 12.95 4.55 -2.18
CA ALA A 559 12.82 5.01 -3.55
C ALA A 559 14.18 5.03 -4.23
N ILE A 560 14.21 4.71 -5.53
CA ILE A 560 15.43 4.68 -6.34
C ILE A 560 15.25 5.59 -7.53
N TYR A 561 16.17 6.54 -7.69
CA TYR A 561 16.26 7.40 -8.86
C TYR A 561 17.44 6.98 -9.73
N GLU A 562 17.22 6.87 -11.03
CA GLU A 562 18.29 6.93 -12.02
C GLU A 562 18.55 8.39 -12.35
N VAL A 563 19.78 8.87 -12.14
CA VAL A 563 20.16 10.27 -12.35
C VAL A 563 21.29 10.37 -13.38
N THR A 564 21.13 11.25 -14.36
CA THR A 564 22.12 11.52 -15.40
C THR A 564 22.92 12.77 -14.97
N PRO A 565 24.23 12.65 -14.67
CA PRO A 565 25.06 13.80 -14.35
C PRO A 565 25.06 14.82 -15.49
N LYS A 566 25.13 16.11 -15.16
CA LYS A 566 25.15 17.19 -16.16
C LYS A 566 26.35 17.01 -17.10
N GLY A 567 26.09 16.98 -18.41
CA GLY A 567 27.13 16.79 -19.44
C GLY A 567 27.50 15.33 -19.72
N SER A 568 26.81 14.36 -19.12
CA SER A 568 26.95 12.94 -19.50
C SER A 568 26.53 12.70 -20.95
N ALA A 569 27.27 11.84 -21.66
CA ALA A 569 26.93 11.40 -23.01
C ALA A 569 25.69 10.49 -23.06
N SER A 570 25.19 10.05 -21.90
CA SER A 570 23.99 9.24 -21.77
C SER A 570 22.72 10.06 -21.51
N ALA A 571 22.77 11.39 -21.69
CA ALA A 571 21.56 12.21 -21.69
C ALA A 571 20.65 11.81 -22.86
N LEU A 572 19.37 11.60 -22.56
CA LEU A 572 18.38 11.14 -23.54
C LEU A 572 17.64 12.29 -24.23
N ASN A 573 17.57 13.47 -23.58
CA ASN A 573 16.95 14.66 -24.13
C ASN A 573 18.01 15.59 -24.72
N ASP A 574 17.84 15.92 -26.00
CA ASP A 574 18.65 16.95 -26.65
C ASP A 574 18.41 18.34 -26.05
N PRO A 575 19.44 19.19 -25.98
CA PRO A 575 19.26 20.60 -25.65
C PRO A 575 18.24 21.26 -26.59
N LEU A 576 17.34 22.09 -26.04
CA LEU A 576 16.39 22.87 -26.81
C LEU A 576 17.10 23.75 -27.84
N HIS A 577 16.79 23.58 -29.13
CA HIS A 577 17.40 24.36 -30.22
C HIS A 577 16.94 25.83 -30.24
N TYR A 578 15.68 26.09 -29.87
CA TYR A 578 15.05 27.42 -29.93
C TYR A 578 14.71 28.01 -28.55
N GLY A 579 14.96 27.26 -27.47
CA GLY A 579 14.75 27.75 -26.11
C GLY A 579 16.02 28.46 -25.63
N PRO A 580 15.92 29.58 -24.87
CA PRO A 580 17.09 30.10 -24.20
C PRO A 580 17.66 28.98 -23.32
N ALA A 581 18.97 28.72 -23.39
CA ALA A 581 19.65 27.95 -22.35
C ALA A 581 19.30 28.66 -21.05
N ALA A 582 18.47 28.03 -20.20
CA ALA A 582 17.94 28.68 -19.02
C ALA A 582 19.12 29.30 -18.26
N ALA A 583 19.15 30.64 -18.20
CA ALA A 583 20.19 31.34 -17.51
C ALA A 583 20.03 30.99 -16.04
N SER A 584 20.78 29.99 -15.58
CA SER A 584 20.96 29.78 -14.16
C SER A 584 21.53 31.08 -13.62
N ALA A 585 20.79 31.74 -12.73
CA ALA A 585 21.37 32.79 -11.89
C ALA A 585 22.72 32.25 -11.36
N PRO A 586 23.73 33.10 -11.12
CA PRO A 586 24.97 32.68 -10.49
C PRO A 586 24.66 32.19 -9.06
N ILE A 587 24.20 30.95 -8.96
CA ILE A 587 24.11 30.19 -7.73
C ILE A 587 25.57 29.82 -7.43
N PRO A 588 26.06 30.03 -6.19
CA PRO A 588 27.37 29.54 -5.79
C PRO A 588 27.51 28.08 -6.22
N VAL A 589 28.68 27.69 -6.72
CA VAL A 589 28.95 26.30 -7.09
C VAL A 589 28.66 25.43 -5.86
N SER A 590 27.52 24.75 -5.88
CA SER A 590 27.08 23.86 -4.83
C SER A 590 27.50 22.45 -5.21
N ASP A 591 28.10 21.72 -4.27
CA ASP A 591 28.38 20.30 -4.36
C ASP A 591 27.12 19.44 -4.13
N GLU A 592 25.97 20.08 -3.88
CA GLU A 592 24.67 19.43 -3.75
C GLU A 592 24.12 19.00 -5.11
N MET A 593 23.89 17.69 -5.24
CA MET A 593 23.24 17.06 -6.39
C MET A 593 21.72 17.17 -6.31
N ALA A 594 21.15 17.05 -5.10
CA ALA A 594 19.72 17.07 -4.87
C ALA A 594 19.40 17.46 -3.41
N PHE A 595 18.13 17.74 -3.14
CA PHE A 595 17.62 18.08 -1.82
C PHE A 595 16.34 17.30 -1.53
N VAL A 596 16.38 16.44 -0.51
CA VAL A 596 15.25 15.59 -0.09
C VAL A 596 14.45 16.31 0.98
N LYS A 597 13.14 16.37 0.81
CA LYS A 597 12.16 16.99 1.71
C LYS A 597 11.12 15.95 2.10
N ILE A 598 10.88 15.79 3.39
CA ILE A 598 9.85 14.90 3.92
C ILE A 598 8.89 15.74 4.75
N ARG A 599 7.63 15.79 4.32
CA ARG A 599 6.56 16.43 5.07
C ARG A 599 5.72 15.37 5.77
N TYR A 600 5.33 15.60 7.01
CA TYR A 600 4.52 14.66 7.78
C TYR A 600 3.71 15.36 8.88
N LYS A 601 2.65 14.71 9.35
CA LYS A 601 1.87 15.10 10.53
C LYS A 601 2.08 14.10 11.66
N GLN A 602 2.02 14.55 12.91
CA GLN A 602 2.01 13.65 14.07
C GLN A 602 0.70 12.83 14.10
N PRO A 603 0.65 11.64 14.71
CA PRO A 603 -0.56 10.81 14.70
C PRO A 603 -1.81 11.53 15.22
N ASP A 604 -1.67 12.36 16.25
CA ASP A 604 -2.78 13.11 16.85
C ASP A 604 -2.78 14.61 16.46
N GLY A 605 -1.94 15.01 15.51
CA GLY A 605 -1.76 16.42 15.12
C GLY A 605 -2.17 16.69 13.68
N ASP A 606 -2.73 17.87 13.44
CA ASP A 606 -3.13 18.31 12.08
C ASP A 606 -2.08 19.20 11.39
N THR A 607 -1.03 19.61 12.13
CA THR A 607 0.02 20.50 11.62
C THR A 607 1.17 19.71 11.00
N SER A 608 1.47 20.01 9.74
CA SER A 608 2.60 19.42 9.02
C SER A 608 3.96 19.96 9.50
N LYS A 609 4.91 19.04 9.71
CA LYS A 609 6.33 19.28 9.98
C LYS A 609 7.16 18.92 8.74
N LEU A 610 8.36 19.49 8.63
CA LEU A 610 9.26 19.30 7.49
C LEU A 610 10.64 18.83 7.98
N ILE A 611 11.14 17.75 7.39
CA ILE A 611 12.53 17.28 7.51
C ILE A 611 13.20 17.47 6.15
N THR A 612 14.45 17.90 6.15
CA THR A 612 15.23 18.14 4.93
C THR A 612 16.61 17.51 5.01
N ALA A 613 17.09 16.96 3.91
CA ALA A 613 18.44 16.39 3.80
C ALA A 613 19.08 16.78 2.44
N PRO A 614 20.20 17.52 2.43
CA PRO A 614 20.96 17.73 1.21
C PRO A 614 21.64 16.43 0.78
N VAL A 615 21.80 16.25 -0.54
CA VAL A 615 22.50 15.12 -1.14
C VAL A 615 23.74 15.65 -1.84
N THR A 616 24.92 15.27 -1.37
CA THR A 616 26.22 15.68 -1.93
C THR A 616 27.02 14.46 -2.35
N GLU A 617 28.22 14.67 -2.90
CA GLU A 617 29.17 13.58 -3.19
C GLU A 617 29.60 12.79 -1.95
N MET A 618 29.36 13.30 -0.72
CA MET A 618 29.57 12.50 0.50
C MET A 618 28.61 11.31 0.61
N ASN A 619 27.45 11.37 -0.05
CA ASN A 619 26.51 10.26 -0.15
C ASN A 619 26.92 9.24 -1.21
N ALA A 620 27.92 9.56 -2.05
CA ALA A 620 28.33 8.72 -3.17
C ALA A 620 29.38 7.69 -2.77
N VAL A 621 29.20 6.45 -3.25
CA VAL A 621 30.25 5.43 -3.24
C VAL A 621 30.94 5.40 -4.59
N ARG A 622 32.26 5.15 -4.58
CA ARG A 622 33.06 5.10 -5.81
C ARG A 622 32.72 3.90 -6.69
N ASP A 623 32.55 2.74 -6.06
CA ASP A 623 32.28 1.48 -6.72
C ASP A 623 30.96 0.90 -6.21
N PHE A 624 30.16 0.33 -7.12
CA PHE A 624 28.89 -0.28 -6.74
C PHE A 624 29.07 -1.45 -5.74
N SER A 625 30.16 -2.22 -5.86
CA SER A 625 30.49 -3.29 -4.91
C SER A 625 30.80 -2.79 -3.50
N ALA A 626 31.17 -1.53 -3.33
CA ALA A 626 31.40 -0.90 -2.04
C ALA A 626 30.12 -0.32 -1.42
N ALA A 627 29.01 -0.26 -2.17
CA ALA A 627 27.72 0.18 -1.64
C ALA A 627 27.26 -0.70 -0.47
N PRO A 628 26.50 -0.17 0.50
CA PRO A 628 25.93 -0.97 1.59
C PRO A 628 25.16 -2.19 1.06
N GLN A 629 25.19 -3.28 1.82
CA GLN A 629 24.58 -4.55 1.42
C GLN A 629 23.12 -4.37 0.95
N ASP A 630 22.31 -3.66 1.72
CA ASP A 630 20.89 -3.48 1.43
C ASP A 630 20.62 -2.57 0.22
N VAL A 631 21.52 -1.61 -0.05
CA VAL A 631 21.49 -0.83 -1.30
C VAL A 631 21.71 -1.72 -2.51
N ARG A 632 22.70 -2.63 -2.43
CA ARG A 632 22.97 -3.58 -3.51
C ARG A 632 21.83 -4.59 -3.71
N PHE A 633 21.22 -5.05 -2.62
CA PHE A 633 20.08 -5.97 -2.70
C PHE A 633 18.85 -5.28 -3.30
N ALA A 634 18.50 -4.09 -2.82
CA ALA A 634 17.40 -3.29 -3.37
C ALA A 634 17.62 -2.97 -4.86
N THR A 635 18.86 -2.69 -5.27
CA THR A 635 19.21 -2.50 -6.69
C THR A 635 18.96 -3.77 -7.52
N ALA A 636 19.27 -4.95 -7.00
CA ALA A 636 19.01 -6.22 -7.69
C ALA A 636 17.50 -6.46 -7.86
N VAL A 637 16.71 -6.17 -6.81
CA VAL A 637 15.25 -6.25 -6.86
C VAL A 637 14.67 -5.27 -7.87
N ALA A 638 15.16 -4.03 -7.89
CA ALA A 638 14.76 -3.01 -8.86
C ALA A 638 15.07 -3.41 -10.30
N ALA A 639 16.24 -4.01 -10.55
CA ALA A 639 16.60 -4.54 -11.86
C ALA A 639 15.67 -5.69 -12.28
N PHE A 640 15.34 -6.60 -11.35
CA PHE A 640 14.43 -7.71 -11.61
C PHE A 640 13.01 -7.25 -11.92
N GLY A 641 12.45 -6.34 -11.11
CA GLY A 641 11.11 -5.81 -11.33
C GLY A 641 11.00 -5.06 -12.66
N GLN A 642 11.96 -4.19 -12.97
CA GLN A 642 12.02 -3.51 -14.27
C GLN A 642 12.10 -4.49 -15.44
N LYS A 643 12.90 -5.56 -15.30
CA LYS A 643 13.02 -6.58 -16.34
C LYS A 643 11.72 -7.36 -16.55
N LEU A 644 11.03 -7.77 -15.48
CA LEU A 644 9.75 -8.47 -15.57
C LEU A 644 8.63 -7.58 -16.13
N ARG A 645 8.67 -6.28 -15.82
CA ARG A 645 7.74 -5.29 -16.40
C ARG A 645 8.02 -5.00 -17.88
N GLY A 646 9.17 -5.43 -18.41
CA GLY A 646 9.56 -5.22 -19.81
C GLY A 646 9.98 -3.78 -20.11
N THR A 647 10.73 -3.14 -19.19
CA THR A 647 11.30 -1.81 -19.46
C THR A 647 12.55 -1.89 -20.33
N ASP A 648 12.63 -1.08 -21.40
CA ASP A 648 13.75 -1.03 -22.35
C ASP A 648 15.14 -0.94 -21.69
N ALA A 649 15.24 -0.24 -20.55
CA ALA A 649 16.49 -0.03 -19.83
C ALA A 649 17.20 -1.33 -19.38
N LEU A 650 16.44 -2.42 -19.17
CA LEU A 650 16.95 -3.69 -18.63
C LEU A 650 16.83 -4.86 -19.62
N ASP A 651 16.40 -4.62 -20.86
CA ASP A 651 16.20 -5.66 -21.88
C ASP A 651 17.48 -6.47 -22.12
N ALA A 652 18.59 -5.77 -22.37
CA ALA A 652 19.90 -6.36 -22.60
C ALA A 652 20.60 -6.81 -21.30
N TYR A 653 20.07 -6.48 -20.12
CA TYR A 653 20.67 -6.86 -18.84
C TYR A 653 20.25 -8.28 -18.44
N PRO A 654 21.19 -9.24 -18.36
CA PRO A 654 20.85 -10.65 -18.19
C PRO A 654 20.50 -10.99 -16.73
N TYR A 655 19.54 -11.91 -16.54
CA TYR A 655 19.13 -12.39 -15.21
C TYR A 655 20.29 -12.90 -14.35
N ARG A 656 21.31 -13.51 -14.95
CA ARG A 656 22.52 -13.96 -14.22
C ARG A 656 23.22 -12.83 -13.44
N LEU A 657 23.28 -11.62 -13.99
CA LEU A 657 23.92 -10.49 -13.31
C LEU A 657 23.05 -9.95 -12.16
N ILE A 658 21.73 -9.97 -12.34
CA ILE A 658 20.76 -9.67 -11.28
C ILE A 658 20.91 -10.68 -10.14
N LEU A 659 20.99 -11.98 -10.47
CA LEU A 659 21.17 -13.06 -9.52
C LEU A 659 22.50 -12.96 -8.76
N ASP A 660 23.59 -12.66 -9.45
CA ASP A 660 24.91 -12.49 -8.84
C ASP A 660 24.94 -11.29 -7.89
N MET A 661 24.30 -10.17 -8.28
CA MET A 661 24.13 -9.00 -7.43
C MET A 661 23.35 -9.34 -6.15
N ALA A 662 22.19 -9.99 -6.29
CA ALA A 662 21.35 -10.38 -5.16
C ALA A 662 22.06 -11.38 -4.24
N ARG A 663 22.77 -12.36 -4.80
CA ARG A 663 23.51 -13.38 -4.04
C ARG A 663 24.62 -12.76 -3.19
N ASN A 664 25.38 -11.83 -3.75
CA ASN A 664 26.46 -11.13 -3.05
C ASN A 664 25.96 -10.04 -2.08
N ALA A 665 24.64 -9.81 -2.05
CA ALA A 665 23.98 -8.83 -1.19
C ALA A 665 22.90 -9.45 -0.29
N ARG A 666 22.76 -10.79 -0.24
CA ARG A 666 21.68 -11.45 0.48
C ARG A 666 21.66 -11.09 1.97
N GLY A 667 22.82 -11.13 2.62
CA GLY A 667 22.91 -10.87 4.06
C GLY A 667 22.25 -11.93 4.93
N GLY A 668 21.87 -11.52 6.15
CA GLY A 668 21.08 -12.33 7.07
C GLY A 668 19.64 -12.46 6.59
N ASP A 669 19.08 -13.66 6.70
CA ASP A 669 17.79 -13.99 6.10
C ASP A 669 17.07 -15.05 6.95
N ALA A 670 16.70 -14.68 8.17
CA ALA A 670 16.16 -15.62 9.16
C ALA A 670 14.88 -16.33 8.70
N PHE A 671 14.08 -15.67 7.86
CA PHE A 671 12.80 -16.15 7.35
C PHE A 671 12.86 -16.62 5.88
N GLY A 672 14.04 -16.55 5.24
CA GLY A 672 14.21 -17.04 3.87
C GLY A 672 13.69 -16.13 2.76
N TYR A 673 13.19 -14.92 3.06
CA TYR A 673 12.61 -14.00 2.06
C TYR A 673 13.60 -13.65 0.95
N ARG A 674 14.84 -13.31 1.31
CA ARG A 674 15.86 -12.93 0.32
C ARG A 674 16.35 -14.15 -0.45
N SER A 675 16.45 -15.32 0.18
CA SER A 675 16.80 -16.58 -0.50
C SER A 675 15.72 -16.99 -1.51
N GLY A 676 14.44 -16.86 -1.16
CA GLY A 676 13.32 -17.10 -2.07
C GLY A 676 13.38 -16.20 -3.30
N PHE A 677 13.77 -14.92 -3.15
CA PHE A 677 13.99 -14.02 -4.29
C PHE A 677 15.03 -14.56 -5.29
N LEU A 678 16.15 -15.10 -4.80
CA LEU A 678 17.18 -15.68 -5.66
C LEU A 678 16.62 -16.85 -6.49
N ASP A 679 15.72 -17.65 -5.92
CA ASP A 679 15.08 -18.76 -6.62
C ASP A 679 14.09 -18.26 -7.68
N LEU A 680 13.34 -17.20 -7.39
CA LEU A 680 12.45 -16.54 -8.36
C LEU A 680 13.21 -15.97 -9.56
N VAL A 681 14.38 -15.36 -9.35
CA VAL A 681 15.21 -14.85 -10.46
C VAL A 681 15.67 -16.00 -11.37
N ARG A 682 16.05 -17.16 -10.80
CA ARG A 682 16.42 -18.35 -11.61
C ARG A 682 15.24 -18.94 -12.35
N LEU A 683 14.07 -18.92 -11.74
CA LEU A 683 12.83 -19.43 -12.34
C LEU A 683 12.43 -18.56 -13.53
N ALA A 684 12.43 -17.24 -13.36
CA ALA A 684 12.20 -16.29 -14.45
C ALA A 684 13.20 -16.48 -15.60
N GLU A 685 14.50 -16.63 -15.30
CA GLU A 685 15.52 -16.91 -16.33
C GLU A 685 15.23 -18.20 -17.11
N THR A 686 14.71 -19.22 -16.44
CA THR A 686 14.37 -20.51 -17.07
C THR A 686 13.12 -20.40 -17.95
N LEU A 687 12.14 -19.60 -17.52
CA LEU A 687 10.86 -19.40 -18.20
C LEU A 687 11.01 -18.49 -19.43
N ASP A 688 11.83 -17.44 -19.34
CA ASP A 688 12.10 -16.48 -20.43
C ASP A 688 12.88 -17.10 -21.60
N ARG A 689 13.58 -18.22 -21.37
CA ARG A 689 14.32 -18.96 -22.40
C ARG A 689 13.45 -19.94 -23.21
N ARG A 690 12.21 -20.20 -22.79
CA ARG A 690 11.30 -21.13 -23.47
C ARG A 690 10.57 -20.42 -24.60
#